data_AF-A0A2A4N2M2-F1
#
_entry.id   AF-A0A2A4N2M2-F1
#
_cell.length_a   1.000
_cell.length_b   1.000
_cell.length_c   1.000
_cell.angle_alpha   90.00
_cell.angle_beta   90.00
_cell.angle_gamma   90.00
#
_symmetry.space_group_name_H-M   'P 1'
#
loop_
_entity.id
_entity.type
_entity.pdbx_description
1 polymer ?
#
loop_
_entity_poly.entity_id
_entity_poly.type
_entity_poly.pdbx_seq_one_letter_code
_entity_poly.pdbx_strand_id
1 'polypeptide(L)'
;MTYIMNNNVNIENNTDAIVNNITRIDANTTAIYTEKTRAANAEQANAVAIDNNIMRAEATTMNVETNMTYIMNNNADIENNTDEIVNNITRIDANTTAVADEINTARIAEQANTDAIATEKTRAKNAETTNTNAITSNAVAIIAEANTARIAEQTNADAITTEKTARITGDNTNKEYTNAQIAALSIPDLTNVPTPTNNSDAANKAYVDSKNSEDPDIINLPATSVTAGMIKINGGRFVHAYGSSNTFVGKDAGNFTTTGYQNVGIGSYALMSNTSGENNHANGFATLMANTTGQCNTANGTSALRNNTIGESNTATGTQALLNNTTGYCNTANGTYALQNNSDGNYNIGIGNNTLYTNESGSKNIAIGRMAINSSKESSDNVAIGYYALVNLKNGNNNVILGNLAMANGDGSNNTIVGHSAGISNHSTNMVGNVFFGYNSGANETGNNKLYIENSNSSSPLIYGEFDNDMLRVNGQLEVTQTLKVLGGNPGAGKILTSDANGVASWQEPASTNGAITNLAEPINPQDAATKAYVDALEAKLIALEARITALEPAVIGEIRDGGVVFYLADTPTDLDGDGDLDTGLVCAIEDQSAEIQWYNGSETNTGAKATAIGTGSANTTTIITSQGATETSYAAGVAKAYQGGGYTDWFLPSNDELNAMYLTKATLEAVSGFSAFSISYWSSTEYNSSSAWVQYFNSDNKNKYFKNQIYFVRAVRAF
;
A
#
# COMPACT_ATOMS: atom_id res chain seq x y z
N MET A 1 -24.97 -132.52 -20.21
CA MET A 1 -23.58 -132.03 -20.32
C MET A 1 -23.47 -130.73 -21.13
N THR A 2 -24.14 -130.59 -22.27
CA THR A 2 -24.13 -129.35 -23.10
C THR A 2 -24.67 -128.09 -22.38
N TYR A 3 -25.60 -128.24 -21.43
CA TYR A 3 -26.13 -127.12 -20.63
C TYR A 3 -25.14 -126.56 -19.59
N ILE A 4 -24.13 -127.35 -19.18
CA ILE A 4 -23.15 -126.95 -18.16
C ILE A 4 -21.98 -126.18 -18.79
N MET A 5 -21.55 -126.54 -20.01
CA MET A 5 -20.49 -125.81 -20.70
C MET A 5 -20.90 -124.39 -21.12
N ASN A 6 -22.16 -124.18 -21.55
CA ASN A 6 -22.62 -122.86 -21.96
C ASN A 6 -22.74 -121.87 -20.79
N ASN A 7 -23.00 -122.35 -19.56
CA ASN A 7 -23.08 -121.48 -18.40
C ASN A 7 -21.70 -121.06 -17.87
N ASN A 8 -20.67 -121.91 -17.96
CA ASN A 8 -19.31 -121.53 -17.56
C ASN A 8 -18.67 -120.50 -18.49
N VAL A 9 -18.91 -120.60 -19.81
CA VAL A 9 -18.42 -119.60 -20.78
C VAL A 9 -19.06 -118.22 -20.54
N ASN A 10 -20.31 -118.17 -20.09
CA ASN A 10 -20.97 -116.90 -19.71
C ASN A 10 -20.44 -116.29 -18.41
N ILE A 11 -19.88 -117.08 -17.50
CA ILE A 11 -19.30 -116.60 -16.24
C ILE A 11 -17.89 -116.07 -16.45
N GLU A 12 -17.04 -116.75 -17.23
CA GLU A 12 -15.70 -116.26 -17.58
C GLU A 12 -15.77 -114.95 -18.39
N ASN A 13 -16.64 -114.89 -19.41
CA ASN A 13 -16.81 -113.68 -20.21
C ASN A 13 -17.30 -112.47 -19.38
N ASN A 14 -18.14 -112.70 -18.36
CA ASN A 14 -18.56 -111.64 -17.43
C ASN A 14 -17.45 -111.26 -16.45
N THR A 15 -16.61 -112.20 -16.03
CA THR A 15 -15.50 -111.94 -15.10
C THR A 15 -14.42 -111.10 -15.78
N ASP A 16 -14.04 -111.42 -17.02
CA ASP A 16 -13.07 -110.64 -17.80
C ASP A 16 -13.60 -109.23 -18.15
N ALA A 17 -14.91 -109.10 -18.39
CA ALA A 17 -15.55 -107.80 -18.58
C ALA A 17 -15.50 -106.94 -17.31
N ILE A 18 -15.72 -107.54 -16.13
CA ILE A 18 -15.65 -106.86 -14.84
C ILE A 18 -14.22 -106.43 -14.51
N VAL A 19 -13.22 -107.30 -14.71
CA VAL A 19 -11.81 -106.98 -14.45
C VAL A 19 -11.30 -105.87 -15.38
N ASN A 20 -11.68 -105.90 -16.66
CA ASN A 20 -11.36 -104.81 -17.59
C ASN A 20 -12.02 -103.48 -17.21
N ASN A 21 -13.25 -103.52 -16.69
CA ASN A 21 -13.92 -102.32 -16.19
C ASN A 21 -13.27 -101.77 -14.93
N ILE A 22 -12.87 -102.63 -13.97
CA ILE A 22 -12.14 -102.21 -12.76
C ILE A 22 -10.79 -101.59 -13.13
N THR A 23 -10.04 -102.22 -14.04
CA THR A 23 -8.74 -101.71 -14.50
C THR A 23 -8.89 -100.35 -15.20
N ARG A 24 -9.96 -100.14 -15.98
CA ARG A 24 -10.30 -98.84 -16.58
C ARG A 24 -10.72 -97.80 -15.54
N ILE A 25 -11.46 -98.20 -14.50
CA ILE A 25 -11.87 -97.31 -13.41
C ILE A 25 -10.64 -96.86 -12.61
N ASP A 26 -9.70 -97.75 -12.34
CA ASP A 26 -8.48 -97.45 -11.57
C ASP A 26 -7.51 -96.55 -12.37
N ALA A 27 -7.37 -96.81 -13.67
CA ALA A 27 -6.64 -95.94 -14.60
C ALA A 27 -7.29 -94.54 -14.70
N ASN A 28 -8.63 -94.47 -14.77
CA ASN A 28 -9.34 -93.19 -14.77
C ASN A 28 -9.20 -92.45 -13.43
N THR A 29 -9.22 -93.17 -12.30
CA THR A 29 -9.05 -92.58 -10.96
C THR A 29 -7.66 -92.00 -10.78
N THR A 30 -6.63 -92.70 -11.27
CA THR A 30 -5.24 -92.23 -11.27
C THR A 30 -5.04 -91.01 -12.18
N ALA A 31 -5.66 -91.01 -13.37
CA ALA A 31 -5.64 -89.87 -14.29
C ALA A 31 -6.34 -88.63 -13.69
N ILE A 32 -7.47 -88.82 -12.99
CA ILE A 32 -8.19 -87.75 -12.29
C ILE A 32 -7.34 -87.15 -11.16
N TYR A 33 -6.66 -87.97 -10.35
CA TYR A 33 -5.77 -87.45 -9.30
C TYR A 33 -4.58 -86.69 -9.86
N THR A 34 -4.02 -87.15 -10.99
CA THR A 34 -2.92 -86.48 -11.67
C THR A 34 -3.34 -85.12 -12.24
N GLU A 35 -4.51 -85.05 -12.88
CA GLU A 35 -5.08 -83.79 -13.38
C GLU A 35 -5.46 -82.83 -12.25
N LYS A 36 -5.99 -83.33 -11.13
CA LYS A 36 -6.32 -82.49 -9.96
C LYS A 36 -5.07 -81.87 -9.32
N THR A 37 -3.98 -82.62 -9.28
CA THR A 37 -2.67 -82.13 -8.79
C THR A 37 -2.07 -81.12 -9.77
N ARG A 38 -2.20 -81.34 -11.09
CA ARG A 38 -1.81 -80.37 -12.12
C ARG A 38 -2.60 -79.06 -12.04
N ALA A 39 -3.91 -79.16 -11.81
CA ALA A 39 -4.78 -78.00 -11.66
C ALA A 39 -4.42 -77.18 -10.41
N ALA A 40 -4.18 -77.83 -9.27
CA ALA A 40 -3.75 -77.14 -8.03
C ALA A 40 -2.39 -76.42 -8.21
N ASN A 41 -1.42 -77.06 -8.87
CA ASN A 41 -0.13 -76.43 -9.15
C ASN A 41 -0.23 -75.28 -10.16
N ALA A 42 -1.14 -75.36 -11.14
CA ALA A 42 -1.41 -74.28 -12.08
C ALA A 42 -2.09 -73.08 -11.39
N GLU A 43 -3.00 -73.33 -10.44
CA GLU A 43 -3.67 -72.30 -9.65
C GLU A 43 -2.69 -71.53 -8.75
N GLN A 44 -1.77 -72.25 -8.10
CA GLN A 44 -0.73 -71.63 -7.27
C GLN A 44 0.32 -70.86 -8.10
N ALA A 45 0.69 -71.36 -9.28
CA ALA A 45 1.56 -70.63 -10.21
C ALA A 45 0.88 -69.35 -10.75
N ASN A 46 -0.44 -69.37 -10.96
CA ASN A 46 -1.21 -68.22 -11.40
C ASN A 46 -1.35 -67.16 -10.29
N ALA A 47 -1.54 -67.57 -9.03
CA ALA A 47 -1.54 -66.67 -7.88
C ALA A 47 -0.21 -65.93 -7.71
N VAL A 48 0.92 -66.64 -7.82
CA VAL A 48 2.27 -66.03 -7.75
C VAL A 48 2.52 -65.08 -8.95
N ALA A 49 2.00 -65.40 -10.13
CA ALA A 49 2.10 -64.51 -11.29
C ALA A 49 1.24 -63.24 -11.13
N ILE A 50 0.08 -63.35 -10.49
CA ILE A 50 -0.80 -62.22 -10.18
C ILE A 50 -0.14 -61.29 -9.16
N ASP A 51 0.42 -61.81 -8.07
CA ASP A 51 1.11 -61.00 -7.05
C ASP A 51 2.33 -60.27 -7.62
N ASN A 52 3.10 -60.92 -8.50
CA ASN A 52 4.23 -60.28 -9.17
C ASN A 52 3.79 -59.17 -10.15
N ASN A 53 2.63 -59.34 -10.81
CA ASN A 53 2.07 -58.30 -11.67
C ASN A 53 1.48 -57.14 -10.86
N ILE A 54 0.89 -57.41 -9.68
CA ILE A 54 0.41 -56.38 -8.75
C ILE A 54 1.59 -55.56 -8.22
N MET A 55 2.67 -56.21 -7.73
CA MET A 55 3.87 -55.49 -7.27
C MET A 55 4.51 -54.64 -8.38
N ARG A 56 4.54 -55.13 -9.63
CA ARG A 56 5.00 -54.35 -10.78
C ARG A 56 4.07 -53.18 -11.14
N ALA A 57 2.75 -53.38 -11.03
CA ALA A 57 1.76 -52.34 -11.25
C ALA A 57 1.87 -51.25 -10.18
N GLU A 58 2.00 -51.62 -8.90
CA GLU A 58 2.20 -50.69 -7.78
C GLU A 58 3.50 -49.88 -7.91
N ALA A 59 4.60 -50.52 -8.30
CA ALA A 59 5.86 -49.82 -8.58
C ALA A 59 5.77 -48.86 -9.79
N THR A 60 4.93 -49.19 -10.78
CA THR A 60 4.66 -48.33 -11.94
C THR A 60 3.77 -47.14 -11.53
N THR A 61 2.72 -47.38 -10.73
CA THR A 61 1.83 -46.35 -10.18
C THR A 61 2.59 -45.37 -9.30
N MET A 62 3.49 -45.84 -8.44
CA MET A 62 4.31 -44.98 -7.58
C MET A 62 5.27 -44.08 -8.38
N ASN A 63 5.84 -44.59 -9.47
CA ASN A 63 6.64 -43.78 -10.40
C ASN A 63 5.79 -42.79 -11.20
N VAL A 64 4.56 -43.17 -11.59
CA VAL A 64 3.62 -42.27 -12.26
C VAL A 64 3.17 -41.16 -11.31
N GLU A 65 2.86 -41.44 -10.05
CA GLU A 65 2.48 -40.43 -9.04
C GLU A 65 3.63 -39.46 -8.73
N THR A 66 4.86 -39.97 -8.63
CA THR A 66 6.06 -39.14 -8.44
C THR A 66 6.30 -38.23 -9.65
N ASN A 67 6.20 -38.76 -10.87
CA ASN A 67 6.33 -37.97 -12.10
C ASN A 67 5.15 -37.00 -12.29
N MET A 68 3.93 -37.38 -11.90
CA MET A 68 2.75 -36.51 -11.96
C MET A 68 2.88 -35.35 -10.98
N THR A 69 3.41 -35.60 -9.77
CA THR A 69 3.69 -34.55 -8.78
C THR A 69 4.78 -33.60 -9.29
N TYR A 70 5.83 -34.12 -9.92
CA TYR A 70 6.87 -33.30 -10.56
C TYR A 70 6.32 -32.48 -11.75
N ILE A 71 5.44 -33.05 -12.56
CA ILE A 71 4.79 -32.35 -13.68
C ILE A 71 3.79 -31.31 -13.18
N MET A 72 3.00 -31.60 -12.14
CA MET A 72 2.05 -30.66 -11.55
C MET A 72 2.76 -29.45 -10.92
N ASN A 73 3.87 -29.66 -10.20
CA ASN A 73 4.64 -28.57 -9.63
C ASN A 73 5.28 -27.68 -10.72
N ASN A 74 5.88 -28.29 -11.75
CA ASN A 74 6.42 -27.51 -12.88
C ASN A 74 5.31 -26.79 -13.68
N ASN A 75 4.13 -27.38 -13.84
CA ASN A 75 3.00 -26.73 -14.48
C ASN A 75 2.46 -25.56 -13.63
N ALA A 76 2.41 -25.69 -12.30
CA ALA A 76 2.01 -24.60 -11.41
C ALA A 76 3.03 -23.44 -11.47
N ASP A 77 4.32 -23.73 -11.53
CA ASP A 77 5.37 -22.70 -11.72
C ASP A 77 5.28 -22.04 -13.11
N ILE A 78 4.92 -22.79 -14.16
CA ILE A 78 4.68 -22.24 -15.50
C ILE A 78 3.41 -21.38 -15.52
N GLU A 79 2.34 -21.80 -14.85
CA GLU A 79 1.07 -21.07 -14.77
C GLU A 79 1.25 -19.76 -13.99
N ASN A 80 1.94 -19.79 -12.84
CA ASN A 80 2.29 -18.58 -12.09
C ASN A 80 3.17 -17.61 -12.90
N ASN A 81 4.19 -18.12 -13.59
CA ASN A 81 5.02 -17.29 -14.47
C ASN A 81 4.21 -16.74 -15.66
N THR A 82 3.26 -17.51 -16.19
CA THR A 82 2.39 -17.08 -17.29
C THR A 82 1.44 -15.97 -16.82
N ASP A 83 0.85 -16.11 -15.63
CA ASP A 83 0.00 -15.09 -15.01
C ASP A 83 0.79 -13.81 -14.70
N GLU A 84 2.03 -13.92 -14.20
CA GLU A 84 2.90 -12.78 -13.98
C GLU A 84 3.26 -12.08 -15.30
N ILE A 85 3.56 -12.85 -16.36
CA ILE A 85 3.82 -12.32 -17.71
C ILE A 85 2.56 -11.65 -18.27
N VAL A 86 1.38 -12.25 -18.14
CA VAL A 86 0.10 -11.69 -18.61
C VAL A 86 -0.24 -10.41 -17.85
N ASN A 87 -0.03 -10.38 -16.53
CA ASN A 87 -0.21 -9.18 -15.72
C ASN A 87 0.79 -8.08 -16.12
N ASN A 88 2.04 -8.43 -16.37
CA ASN A 88 3.05 -7.49 -16.85
C ASN A 88 2.71 -6.95 -18.25
N ILE A 89 2.24 -7.80 -19.17
CA ILE A 89 1.76 -7.39 -20.51
C ILE A 89 0.54 -6.47 -20.38
N THR A 90 -0.42 -6.81 -19.52
CA THR A 90 -1.63 -6.00 -19.28
C THR A 90 -1.26 -4.61 -18.72
N ARG A 91 -0.30 -4.56 -17.79
CA ARG A 91 0.23 -3.28 -17.26
C ARG A 91 0.97 -2.48 -18.32
N ILE A 92 1.76 -3.13 -19.18
CA ILE A 92 2.46 -2.48 -20.28
C ILE A 92 1.45 -1.91 -21.30
N ASP A 93 0.38 -2.65 -21.62
CA ASP A 93 -0.66 -2.22 -22.55
C ASP A 93 -1.48 -1.05 -21.99
N ALA A 94 -1.82 -1.10 -20.69
CA ALA A 94 -2.46 0.00 -19.98
C ALA A 94 -1.58 1.26 -19.94
N ASN A 95 -0.28 1.11 -19.65
CA ASN A 95 0.67 2.22 -19.67
C ASN A 95 0.86 2.79 -21.08
N THR A 96 0.89 1.94 -22.11
CA THR A 96 0.99 2.35 -23.51
C THR A 96 -0.24 3.14 -23.94
N THR A 97 -1.43 2.71 -23.52
CA THR A 97 -2.70 3.41 -23.76
C THR A 97 -2.74 4.76 -23.04
N ALA A 98 -2.34 4.81 -21.77
CA ALA A 98 -2.27 6.06 -21.00
C ALA A 98 -1.30 7.07 -21.63
N VAL A 99 -0.12 6.63 -22.08
CA VAL A 99 0.84 7.48 -22.80
C VAL A 99 0.27 7.95 -24.15
N ALA A 100 -0.46 7.10 -24.88
CA ALA A 100 -1.13 7.49 -26.11
C ALA A 100 -2.22 8.56 -25.88
N ASP A 101 -2.99 8.44 -24.79
CA ASP A 101 -4.01 9.41 -24.39
C ASP A 101 -3.40 10.74 -23.93
N GLU A 102 -2.30 10.71 -23.18
CA GLU A 102 -1.53 11.90 -22.80
C GLU A 102 -0.98 12.62 -24.04
N ILE A 103 -0.38 11.88 -24.99
CA ILE A 103 0.10 12.43 -26.26
C ILE A 103 -1.04 13.04 -27.06
N ASN A 104 -2.21 12.38 -27.14
CA ASN A 104 -3.35 12.90 -27.88
C ASN A 104 -3.93 14.15 -27.20
N THR A 105 -3.98 14.19 -25.87
CA THR A 105 -4.40 15.36 -25.08
C THR A 105 -3.44 16.53 -25.31
N ALA A 106 -2.13 16.29 -25.28
CA ALA A 106 -1.11 17.29 -25.55
C ALA A 106 -1.23 17.84 -26.99
N ARG A 107 -1.45 16.96 -27.99
CA ARG A 107 -1.66 17.37 -29.38
C ARG A 107 -2.91 18.22 -29.57
N ILE A 108 -4.02 17.89 -28.89
CA ILE A 108 -5.26 18.69 -28.91
C ILE A 108 -5.00 20.07 -28.28
N ALA A 109 -4.27 20.14 -27.16
CA ALA A 109 -3.91 21.39 -26.52
C ALA A 109 -2.99 22.26 -27.40
N GLU A 110 -2.01 21.65 -28.08
CA GLU A 110 -1.13 22.35 -29.03
C GLU A 110 -1.90 22.91 -30.23
N GLN A 111 -2.86 22.13 -30.78
CA GLN A 111 -3.72 22.60 -31.85
C GLN A 111 -4.61 23.76 -31.40
N ALA A 112 -5.23 23.67 -30.21
CA ALA A 112 -6.05 24.74 -29.66
C ALA A 112 -5.24 26.03 -29.44
N ASN A 113 -3.99 25.90 -28.97
CA ASN A 113 -3.09 27.05 -28.82
C ASN A 113 -2.72 27.67 -30.17
N THR A 114 -2.46 26.82 -31.18
CA THR A 114 -2.19 27.27 -32.56
C THR A 114 -3.37 28.04 -33.14
N ASP A 115 -4.60 27.55 -32.95
CA ASP A 115 -5.83 28.20 -33.41
C ASP A 115 -6.11 29.52 -32.68
N ALA A 116 -5.83 29.58 -31.38
CA ALA A 116 -5.92 30.80 -30.59
C ALA A 116 -4.92 31.87 -31.08
N ILE A 117 -3.67 31.48 -31.35
CA ILE A 117 -2.65 32.36 -31.93
C ILE A 117 -3.08 32.87 -33.31
N ALA A 118 -3.64 32.02 -34.16
CA ALA A 118 -4.14 32.41 -35.49
C ALA A 118 -5.32 33.41 -35.39
N THR A 119 -6.22 33.18 -34.45
CA THR A 119 -7.35 34.08 -34.15
C THR A 119 -6.83 35.45 -33.68
N GLU A 120 -5.87 35.47 -32.77
CA GLU A 120 -5.34 36.71 -32.21
C GLU A 120 -4.50 37.49 -33.23
N LYS A 121 -3.73 36.82 -34.09
CA LYS A 121 -3.09 37.45 -35.26
C LYS A 121 -4.10 38.11 -36.20
N THR A 122 -5.24 37.46 -36.42
CA THR A 122 -6.31 38.02 -37.26
C THR A 122 -6.94 39.25 -36.61
N ARG A 123 -7.21 39.21 -35.29
CA ARG A 123 -7.71 40.37 -34.53
C ARG A 123 -6.72 41.53 -34.53
N ALA A 124 -5.43 41.26 -34.31
CA ALA A 124 -4.38 42.27 -34.36
C ALA A 124 -4.30 42.94 -35.74
N LYS A 125 -4.34 42.15 -36.82
CA LYS A 125 -4.35 42.68 -38.20
C LYS A 125 -5.60 43.50 -38.51
N ASN A 126 -6.76 43.09 -38.02
CA ASN A 126 -8.00 43.86 -38.16
C ASN A 126 -7.92 45.18 -37.37
N ALA A 127 -7.40 45.16 -36.14
CA ALA A 127 -7.21 46.36 -35.34
C ALA A 127 -6.22 47.34 -35.99
N GLU A 128 -5.12 46.83 -36.56
CA GLU A 128 -4.15 47.62 -37.33
C GLU A 128 -4.80 48.26 -38.56
N THR A 129 -5.64 47.51 -39.29
CA THR A 129 -6.39 48.02 -40.44
C THR A 129 -7.38 49.11 -40.03
N THR A 130 -8.15 48.89 -38.95
CA THR A 130 -9.08 49.88 -38.41
C THR A 130 -8.36 51.15 -37.97
N ASN A 131 -7.23 51.01 -37.28
CA ASN A 131 -6.45 52.16 -36.80
C ASN A 131 -5.83 52.94 -37.97
N THR A 132 -5.32 52.23 -38.99
CA THR A 132 -4.81 52.84 -40.22
C THR A 132 -5.90 53.61 -40.97
N ASN A 133 -7.10 53.05 -41.07
CA ASN A 133 -8.24 53.73 -41.68
C ASN A 133 -8.67 54.97 -40.88
N ALA A 134 -8.68 54.89 -39.54
CA ALA A 134 -9.00 56.03 -38.67
C ALA A 134 -7.96 57.16 -38.79
N ILE A 135 -6.67 56.82 -38.78
CA ILE A 135 -5.58 57.78 -39.01
C ILE A 135 -5.71 58.44 -40.38
N THR A 136 -5.98 57.65 -41.42
CA THR A 136 -6.16 58.16 -42.79
C THR A 136 -7.37 59.09 -42.89
N SER A 137 -8.51 58.72 -42.32
CA SER A 137 -9.71 59.59 -42.27
C SER A 137 -9.45 60.89 -41.52
N ASN A 138 -8.76 60.82 -40.38
CA ASN A 138 -8.42 62.02 -39.60
C ASN A 138 -7.46 62.94 -40.36
N ALA A 139 -6.46 62.37 -41.04
CA ALA A 139 -5.54 63.13 -41.88
C ALA A 139 -6.28 63.83 -43.03
N VAL A 140 -7.21 63.14 -43.70
CA VAL A 140 -8.05 63.74 -44.75
C VAL A 140 -8.92 64.87 -44.21
N ALA A 141 -9.52 64.70 -43.02
CA ALA A 141 -10.33 65.73 -42.39
C ALA A 141 -9.52 66.98 -42.02
N ILE A 142 -8.33 66.79 -41.44
CA ILE A 142 -7.40 67.89 -41.11
C ILE A 142 -6.96 68.64 -42.38
N ILE A 143 -6.63 67.92 -43.45
CA ILE A 143 -6.25 68.54 -44.74
C ILE A 143 -7.42 69.31 -45.35
N ALA A 144 -8.66 68.80 -45.24
CA ALA A 144 -9.84 69.50 -45.72
C ALA A 144 -10.10 70.79 -44.94
N GLU A 145 -9.98 70.76 -43.61
CA GLU A 145 -10.14 71.91 -42.74
C GLU A 145 -9.07 72.98 -42.99
N ALA A 146 -7.80 72.55 -43.11
CA ALA A 146 -6.69 73.44 -43.48
C ALA A 146 -6.89 74.09 -44.86
N ASN A 147 -7.41 73.35 -45.84
CA ASN A 147 -7.71 73.90 -47.16
C ASN A 147 -8.86 74.92 -47.13
N THR A 148 -9.91 74.66 -46.36
CA THR A 148 -11.01 75.62 -46.14
C THR A 148 -10.49 76.90 -45.49
N ALA A 149 -9.65 76.78 -44.47
CA ALA A 149 -9.02 77.93 -43.80
C ALA A 149 -8.15 78.75 -44.77
N ARG A 150 -7.33 78.09 -45.60
CA ARG A 150 -6.50 78.74 -46.61
C ARG A 150 -7.33 79.45 -47.69
N ILE A 151 -8.45 78.88 -48.12
CA ILE A 151 -9.38 79.52 -49.07
C ILE A 151 -10.02 80.77 -48.44
N ALA A 152 -10.40 80.70 -47.16
CA ALA A 152 -10.96 81.85 -46.44
C ALA A 152 -9.93 82.98 -46.31
N GLU A 153 -8.68 82.65 -46.01
CA GLU A 153 -7.58 83.61 -45.93
C GLU A 153 -7.28 84.27 -47.29
N GLN A 154 -7.25 83.47 -48.37
CA GLN A 154 -7.09 83.99 -49.74
C GLN A 154 -8.27 84.90 -50.14
N THR A 155 -9.51 84.51 -49.82
CA THR A 155 -10.70 85.32 -50.09
C THR A 155 -10.63 86.67 -49.36
N ASN A 156 -10.13 86.68 -48.13
CA ASN A 156 -9.93 87.91 -47.36
C ASN A 156 -8.81 88.78 -47.94
N ALA A 157 -7.70 88.17 -48.38
CA ALA A 157 -6.61 88.87 -49.06
C ALA A 157 -7.06 89.48 -50.41
N ASP A 158 -7.89 88.76 -51.18
CA ASP A 158 -8.48 89.23 -52.43
C ASP A 158 -9.48 90.38 -52.19
N ALA A 159 -10.28 90.31 -51.11
CA ALA A 159 -11.18 91.38 -50.69
C ALA A 159 -10.42 92.67 -50.29
N ILE A 160 -9.35 92.54 -49.51
CA ILE A 160 -8.46 93.66 -49.16
C ILE A 160 -7.83 94.26 -50.42
N THR A 161 -7.38 93.43 -51.35
CA THR A 161 -6.77 93.88 -52.61
C THR A 161 -7.80 94.58 -53.50
N THR A 162 -9.04 94.09 -53.55
CA THR A 162 -10.16 94.72 -54.25
C THR A 162 -10.52 96.07 -53.66
N GLU A 163 -10.59 96.18 -52.32
CA GLU A 163 -10.84 97.45 -51.63
C GLU A 163 -9.70 98.45 -51.83
N LYS A 164 -8.44 97.99 -51.79
CA LYS A 164 -7.26 98.80 -52.07
C LYS A 164 -7.24 99.31 -53.51
N THR A 165 -7.66 98.48 -54.47
CA THR A 165 -7.78 98.85 -55.89
C THR A 165 -8.93 99.83 -56.11
N ALA A 166 -10.09 99.62 -55.46
CA ALA A 166 -11.23 100.54 -55.50
C ALA A 166 -10.90 101.92 -54.90
N ARG A 167 -10.12 101.97 -53.82
CA ARG A 167 -9.59 103.22 -53.24
C ARG A 167 -8.58 103.93 -54.15
N ILE A 168 -7.94 103.21 -55.07
CA ILE A 168 -7.00 103.78 -56.06
C ILE A 168 -7.74 104.24 -57.33
N THR A 169 -8.86 103.62 -57.71
CA THR A 169 -9.60 103.93 -58.96
C THR A 169 -10.88 104.74 -58.77
N GLY A 170 -11.38 104.96 -57.55
CA GLY A 170 -12.60 105.71 -57.28
C GLY A 170 -12.44 106.73 -56.15
N ASP A 171 -11.94 107.93 -56.48
CA ASP A 171 -12.59 109.23 -56.24
C ASP A 171 -11.61 110.38 -56.61
N ASN A 172 -11.41 110.58 -57.93
CA ASN A 172 -10.74 111.76 -58.48
C ASN A 172 -11.75 112.66 -59.20
N THR A 173 -12.83 113.06 -58.50
CA THR A 173 -13.65 114.19 -58.93
C THR A 173 -13.49 115.38 -57.98
N ASN A 174 -12.62 116.31 -58.40
CA ASN A 174 -12.60 117.73 -58.08
C ASN A 174 -13.16 118.17 -56.70
N LYS A 175 -12.25 118.42 -55.76
CA LYS A 175 -12.28 119.68 -55.02
C LYS A 175 -10.87 120.27 -54.99
N GLU A 176 -10.64 121.24 -55.86
CA GLU A 176 -9.51 122.15 -55.77
C GLU A 176 -9.50 122.83 -54.39
N TYR A 177 -8.45 122.60 -53.63
CA TYR A 177 -8.02 123.54 -52.60
C TYR A 177 -6.71 124.16 -53.08
N THR A 178 -6.72 125.47 -53.19
CA THR A 178 -5.68 126.31 -53.79
C THR A 178 -4.44 126.41 -52.89
N ASN A 179 -3.31 126.80 -53.49
CA ASN A 179 -1.98 126.94 -52.86
C ASN A 179 -1.90 127.89 -51.63
N ALA A 180 -3.01 128.46 -51.15
CA ALA A 180 -3.07 129.23 -49.91
C ALA A 180 -3.27 128.35 -48.65
N GLN A 181 -3.67 127.08 -48.78
CA GLN A 181 -3.89 126.18 -47.62
C GLN A 181 -2.73 125.22 -47.32
N ILE A 182 -1.70 125.17 -48.18
CA ILE A 182 -0.48 124.36 -48.00
C ILE A 182 0.59 125.10 -47.15
N ALA A 183 0.42 126.39 -46.87
CA ALA A 183 1.36 127.18 -46.06
C ALA A 183 1.12 127.11 -44.53
N ALA A 184 0.11 126.36 -44.04
CA ALA A 184 -0.26 126.34 -42.62
C ALA A 184 0.12 125.04 -41.86
N LEU A 185 0.86 124.11 -42.47
CA LEU A 185 1.24 122.83 -41.85
C LEU A 185 2.75 122.57 -41.91
N SER A 186 3.55 123.60 -41.60
CA SER A 186 4.95 123.39 -41.21
C SER A 186 5.00 122.81 -39.80
N ILE A 187 5.68 121.67 -39.67
CA ILE A 187 5.93 120.95 -38.42
C ILE A 187 6.94 121.75 -37.59
N PRO A 188 6.62 122.17 -36.34
CA PRO A 188 7.61 122.73 -35.44
C PRO A 188 8.45 121.64 -34.78
N ASP A 189 9.72 122.00 -34.62
CA ASP A 189 10.80 121.41 -33.82
C ASP A 189 10.37 120.67 -32.53
N LEU A 190 10.83 119.42 -32.37
CA LEU A 190 10.59 118.52 -31.23
C LEU A 190 11.73 118.60 -30.21
N THR A 191 11.89 119.77 -29.56
CA THR A 191 12.87 119.95 -28.47
C THR A 191 12.27 120.22 -27.09
N ASN A 192 10.97 119.98 -26.86
CA ASN A 192 10.44 120.02 -25.49
C ASN A 192 9.29 119.04 -25.19
N VAL A 193 9.60 118.16 -24.24
CA VAL A 193 8.74 117.18 -23.55
C VAL A 193 7.62 117.88 -22.78
N PRO A 194 6.41 117.27 -22.76
CA PRO A 194 5.85 116.86 -21.47
C PRO A 194 5.31 115.43 -21.55
N THR A 195 5.76 114.57 -20.63
CA THR A 195 5.16 113.26 -20.35
C THR A 195 3.79 113.41 -19.71
N PRO A 196 2.73 112.77 -20.24
CA PRO A 196 1.52 112.50 -19.47
C PRO A 196 1.34 110.99 -19.27
N THR A 197 1.45 110.63 -18.00
CA THR A 197 0.68 109.59 -17.31
C THR A 197 -0.65 109.25 -18.00
N ASN A 198 -0.81 108.01 -18.46
CA ASN A 198 -1.99 107.15 -18.30
C ASN A 198 -1.81 105.88 -19.13
N ASN A 199 -1.14 104.89 -18.54
CA ASN A 199 -1.17 103.51 -19.01
C ASN A 199 -2.47 102.86 -18.52
N SER A 200 -3.57 103.06 -19.25
CA SER A 200 -4.87 102.43 -18.95
C SER A 200 -5.34 101.45 -20.02
N ASP A 201 -4.46 100.94 -20.88
CA ASP A 201 -4.80 99.91 -21.87
C ASP A 201 -3.89 98.66 -21.79
N ALA A 202 -3.33 98.40 -20.61
CA ALA A 202 -2.54 97.20 -20.32
C ALA A 202 -3.37 95.92 -20.13
N ALA A 203 -4.62 95.87 -20.61
CA ALA A 203 -5.55 94.78 -20.32
C ALA A 203 -5.62 93.68 -21.39
N ASN A 204 -4.96 93.78 -22.56
CA ASN A 204 -5.14 92.73 -23.58
C ASN A 204 -4.00 92.49 -24.59
N LYS A 205 -2.75 92.80 -24.25
CA LYS A 205 -1.60 92.37 -25.06
C LYS A 205 -0.69 91.49 -24.23
N ALA A 206 -0.72 90.19 -24.51
CA ALA A 206 0.40 89.32 -24.19
C ALA A 206 1.65 89.94 -24.83
N TYR A 207 2.47 90.61 -24.03
CA TYR A 207 3.74 91.15 -24.47
C TYR A 207 4.69 89.97 -24.60
N VAL A 208 4.71 89.34 -25.78
CA VAL A 208 5.80 88.45 -26.17
C VAL A 208 7.00 89.36 -26.37
N ASP A 209 7.94 89.31 -25.44
CA ASP A 209 9.22 90.01 -25.57
C ASP A 209 9.99 89.37 -26.73
N SER A 210 9.79 89.91 -27.93
CA SER A 210 10.52 89.54 -29.15
C SER A 210 11.88 90.22 -29.23
N LYS A 211 12.42 90.72 -28.12
CA LYS A 211 13.75 91.35 -28.08
C LYS A 211 14.62 90.73 -26.99
N ASN A 212 15.14 89.52 -27.27
CA ASN A 212 16.49 89.01 -26.92
C ASN A 212 16.54 87.49 -26.65
N SER A 213 16.01 86.64 -27.54
CA SER A 213 16.52 85.26 -27.66
C SER A 213 16.69 84.91 -29.14
N GLU A 214 17.78 84.24 -29.48
CA GLU A 214 18.09 83.73 -30.83
C GLU A 214 17.13 82.61 -31.30
N ASP A 215 16.03 82.40 -30.57
CA ASP A 215 15.05 81.35 -30.81
C ASP A 215 13.63 81.94 -30.71
N PRO A 216 12.89 82.10 -31.83
CA PRO A 216 11.57 82.72 -31.88
C PRO A 216 10.45 81.89 -31.23
N ASP A 217 10.77 80.68 -30.76
CA ASP A 217 9.79 79.73 -30.19
C ASP A 217 9.70 79.77 -28.65
N ILE A 218 10.44 80.68 -27.98
CA ILE A 218 10.48 80.79 -26.51
C ILE A 218 9.75 82.04 -26.01
N ILE A 219 8.71 81.87 -25.17
CA ILE A 219 8.06 82.98 -24.44
C ILE A 219 8.88 83.28 -23.17
N ASN A 220 9.68 84.35 -23.20
CA ASN A 220 10.36 84.86 -22.01
C ASN A 220 9.39 85.63 -21.10
N LEU A 221 9.09 85.07 -19.93
CA LEU A 221 8.39 85.78 -18.86
C LEU A 221 9.42 86.54 -18.00
N PRO A 222 9.17 87.81 -17.62
CA PRO A 222 10.13 88.58 -16.83
C PRO A 222 10.47 87.86 -15.51
N ALA A 223 11.75 87.88 -15.13
CA ALA A 223 12.19 87.40 -13.81
C ALA A 223 11.58 88.29 -12.73
N THR A 224 10.69 87.77 -11.87
CA THR A 224 10.01 88.62 -10.89
C THR A 224 9.89 88.03 -9.50
N SER A 225 10.15 88.91 -8.53
CA SER A 225 9.70 88.80 -7.16
C SER A 225 8.18 88.95 -7.11
N VAL A 226 7.53 87.91 -6.57
CA VAL A 226 6.22 87.85 -5.90
C VAL A 226 4.90 88.16 -6.63
N THR A 227 4.82 88.76 -7.83
CA THR A 227 3.46 88.99 -8.41
C THR A 227 3.32 89.04 -9.95
N ALA A 228 4.38 88.96 -10.75
CA ALA A 228 4.28 89.17 -12.20
C ALA A 228 4.96 88.07 -13.03
N GLY A 229 4.30 86.91 -13.10
CA GLY A 229 4.62 85.79 -13.99
C GLY A 229 3.39 84.92 -14.28
N MET A 230 2.19 85.50 -14.19
CA MET A 230 0.92 84.77 -14.30
C MET A 230 0.33 84.88 -15.71
N ILE A 231 -0.04 83.75 -16.30
CA ILE A 231 -0.87 83.72 -17.50
C ILE A 231 -2.34 83.69 -17.07
N LYS A 232 -3.18 84.54 -17.66
CA LYS A 232 -4.63 84.59 -17.39
C LYS A 232 -5.43 84.29 -18.66
N ILE A 233 -6.57 83.61 -18.50
CA ILE A 233 -7.56 83.36 -19.55
C ILE A 233 -8.92 83.85 -19.04
N ASN A 234 -9.60 84.73 -19.78
CA ASN A 234 -10.90 85.32 -19.40
C ASN A 234 -10.89 85.96 -17.99
N GLY A 235 -9.77 86.60 -17.61
CA GLY A 235 -9.58 87.20 -16.29
C GLY A 235 -9.21 86.22 -15.16
N GLY A 236 -9.41 84.91 -15.36
CA GLY A 236 -8.98 83.86 -14.43
C GLY A 236 -7.50 83.53 -14.59
N ARG A 237 -6.81 83.23 -13.47
CA ARG A 237 -5.41 82.77 -13.50
C ARG A 237 -5.37 81.35 -14.07
N PHE A 238 -4.44 81.11 -14.98
CA PHE A 238 -4.27 79.83 -15.65
C PHE A 238 -2.89 79.23 -15.40
N VAL A 239 -1.80 80.00 -15.43
CA VAL A 239 -0.46 79.51 -15.06
C VAL A 239 0.15 80.44 -14.00
N HIS A 240 0.68 79.88 -12.91
CA HIS A 240 1.42 80.64 -11.89
C HIS A 240 2.30 79.75 -11.00
N ALA A 241 3.10 80.38 -10.13
CA ALA A 241 4.06 79.72 -9.24
C ALA A 241 4.09 80.41 -7.85
N TYR A 242 2.94 80.59 -7.19
CA TYR A 242 2.89 81.19 -5.84
C TYR A 242 3.56 80.26 -4.82
N GLY A 243 4.30 80.82 -3.87
CA GLY A 243 5.21 80.07 -2.99
C GLY A 243 6.58 79.86 -3.64
N SER A 244 7.45 79.04 -3.04
CA SER A 244 8.77 78.74 -3.59
C SER A 244 8.73 77.48 -4.45
N SER A 245 9.31 77.52 -5.66
CA SER A 245 9.49 76.35 -6.53
C SER A 245 8.20 75.56 -6.84
N ASN A 246 7.04 76.21 -6.88
CA ASN A 246 5.77 75.59 -7.24
C ASN A 246 5.44 75.81 -8.72
N THR A 247 4.67 74.89 -9.33
CA THR A 247 4.14 75.02 -10.70
C THR A 247 2.65 74.74 -10.70
N PHE A 248 1.83 75.73 -11.06
CA PHE A 248 0.37 75.59 -11.15
C PHE A 248 -0.14 75.93 -12.54
N VAL A 249 -0.96 75.04 -13.11
CA VAL A 249 -1.56 75.17 -14.45
C VAL A 249 -3.02 74.70 -14.40
N GLY A 250 -3.98 75.57 -14.71
CA GLY A 250 -5.41 75.27 -14.68
C GLY A 250 -6.22 76.32 -13.93
N LYS A 251 -7.53 76.30 -14.14
CA LYS A 251 -8.43 77.21 -13.42
C LYS A 251 -8.43 76.86 -11.93
N ASP A 252 -8.14 77.84 -11.07
CA ASP A 252 -8.14 77.69 -9.61
C ASP A 252 -7.15 76.62 -9.07
N ALA A 253 -6.09 76.32 -9.83
CA ALA A 253 -5.01 75.44 -9.39
C ALA A 253 -4.09 76.16 -8.38
N GLY A 254 -3.76 75.52 -7.25
CA GLY A 254 -2.92 76.07 -6.19
C GLY A 254 -3.59 77.11 -5.28
N ASN A 255 -3.11 77.21 -4.03
CA ASN A 255 -3.54 78.24 -3.08
C ASN A 255 -2.63 79.47 -3.14
N PHE A 256 -3.20 80.67 -3.30
CA PHE A 256 -2.47 81.93 -3.42
C PHE A 256 -1.85 82.44 -2.12
N THR A 257 -2.24 81.86 -0.98
CA THR A 257 -1.65 82.13 0.34
C THR A 257 -0.72 81.02 0.80
N THR A 258 -0.35 80.10 -0.09
CA THR A 258 0.49 78.97 0.28
C THR A 258 1.87 79.42 0.74
N THR A 259 2.32 78.81 1.83
CA THR A 259 3.70 78.84 2.32
C THR A 259 4.48 77.58 1.92
N GLY A 260 3.79 76.58 1.36
CA GLY A 260 4.41 75.33 0.90
C GLY A 260 5.24 75.51 -0.37
N TYR A 261 6.18 74.60 -0.59
CA TYR A 261 7.13 74.66 -1.70
C TYR A 261 7.25 73.33 -2.46
N GLN A 262 7.82 73.38 -3.68
CA GLN A 262 8.06 72.22 -4.54
C GLN A 262 6.80 71.41 -4.95
N ASN A 263 5.66 72.08 -5.07
CA ASN A 263 4.40 71.48 -5.49
C ASN A 263 4.15 71.67 -6.99
N VAL A 264 3.57 70.66 -7.65
CA VAL A 264 3.10 70.72 -9.03
C VAL A 264 1.59 70.47 -9.05
N GLY A 265 0.79 71.41 -9.53
CA GLY A 265 -0.65 71.27 -9.68
C GLY A 265 -1.10 71.59 -11.09
N ILE A 266 -1.47 70.57 -11.87
CA ILE A 266 -1.90 70.68 -13.26
C ILE A 266 -3.34 70.16 -13.37
N GLY A 267 -4.27 70.99 -13.82
CA GLY A 267 -5.69 70.70 -13.91
C GLY A 267 -6.52 71.64 -13.04
N SER A 268 -7.79 71.85 -13.41
CA SER A 268 -8.66 72.75 -12.65
C SER A 268 -8.86 72.25 -11.22
N TYR A 269 -8.76 73.15 -10.24
CA TYR A 269 -8.85 72.89 -8.80
C TYR A 269 -7.75 71.99 -8.20
N ALA A 270 -6.67 71.69 -8.94
CA ALA A 270 -5.55 70.92 -8.41
C ALA A 270 -4.85 71.69 -7.27
N LEU A 271 -4.64 71.08 -6.08
CA LEU A 271 -4.01 71.71 -4.91
C LEU A 271 -4.63 73.05 -4.44
N MET A 272 -5.91 73.30 -4.75
CA MET A 272 -6.59 74.58 -4.47
C MET A 272 -6.51 75.01 -2.99
N SER A 273 -6.51 74.06 -2.05
CA SER A 273 -6.51 74.35 -0.61
C SER A 273 -5.13 74.28 0.05
N ASN A 274 -4.03 74.01 -0.68
CA ASN A 274 -2.72 73.70 -0.10
C ASN A 274 -2.09 74.89 0.65
N THR A 275 -2.16 74.90 1.98
CA THR A 275 -1.68 76.04 2.80
C THR A 275 -0.18 75.98 3.09
N SER A 276 0.35 74.83 3.51
CA SER A 276 1.76 74.65 3.87
C SER A 276 2.34 73.31 3.44
N GLY A 277 1.56 72.45 2.76
CA GLY A 277 2.04 71.17 2.26
C GLY A 277 3.12 71.32 1.18
N GLU A 278 4.07 70.39 1.16
CA GLU A 278 5.29 70.46 0.36
C GLU A 278 5.47 69.20 -0.50
N ASN A 279 6.21 69.33 -1.61
CA ASN A 279 6.58 68.20 -2.47
C ASN A 279 5.39 67.39 -3.01
N ASN A 280 4.24 68.02 -3.24
CA ASN A 280 3.06 67.35 -3.80
C ASN A 280 3.00 67.46 -5.33
N HIS A 281 2.67 66.36 -6.01
CA HIS A 281 2.42 66.32 -7.45
C HIS A 281 0.95 65.99 -7.70
N ALA A 282 0.21 66.87 -8.36
CA ALA A 282 -1.23 66.76 -8.61
C ALA A 282 -1.50 67.02 -10.10
N ASN A 283 -1.95 65.99 -10.83
CA ASN A 283 -2.25 66.09 -12.25
C ASN A 283 -3.65 65.54 -12.55
N GLY A 284 -4.58 66.40 -12.98
CA GLY A 284 -5.96 66.08 -13.29
C GLY A 284 -6.95 67.01 -12.57
N PHE A 285 -8.22 66.95 -13.00
CA PHE A 285 -9.29 67.75 -12.41
C PHE A 285 -9.52 67.42 -10.93
N ALA A 286 -9.49 68.43 -10.06
CA ALA A 286 -9.72 68.34 -8.62
C ALA A 286 -8.82 67.34 -7.88
N THR A 287 -7.57 67.17 -8.35
CA THR A 287 -6.56 66.34 -7.68
C THR A 287 -6.01 67.04 -6.44
N LEU A 288 -5.91 66.34 -5.30
CA LEU A 288 -5.43 66.92 -4.02
C LEU A 288 -6.14 68.24 -3.63
N MET A 289 -7.41 68.41 -4.03
CA MET A 289 -8.14 69.68 -3.92
C MET A 289 -8.24 70.19 -2.47
N ALA A 290 -8.43 69.29 -1.51
CA ALA A 290 -8.58 69.60 -0.09
C ALA A 290 -7.27 69.55 0.71
N ASN A 291 -6.12 69.30 0.07
CA ASN A 291 -4.85 69.18 0.79
C ASN A 291 -4.53 70.49 1.50
N THR A 292 -4.19 70.45 2.80
CA THR A 292 -3.89 71.64 3.59
C THR A 292 -2.42 71.67 4.00
N THR A 293 -1.95 70.63 4.70
CA THR A 293 -0.57 70.50 5.19
C THR A 293 0.11 69.20 4.77
N GLY A 294 -0.62 68.27 4.12
CA GLY A 294 -0.07 66.99 3.67
C GLY A 294 1.08 67.17 2.68
N GLN A 295 2.08 66.30 2.75
CA GLN A 295 3.32 66.40 1.99
C GLN A 295 3.67 65.11 1.23
N CYS A 296 4.54 65.23 0.23
CA CYS A 296 5.08 64.11 -0.54
C CYS A 296 4.01 63.23 -1.22
N ASN A 297 2.85 63.79 -1.56
CA ASN A 297 1.80 63.05 -2.25
C ASN A 297 1.96 63.13 -3.77
N THR A 298 1.76 62.02 -4.49
CA THR A 298 1.71 61.98 -5.96
C THR A 298 0.31 61.53 -6.40
N ALA A 299 -0.44 62.39 -7.09
CA ALA A 299 -1.79 62.16 -7.55
C ALA A 299 -1.90 62.41 -9.07
N ASN A 300 -2.35 61.41 -9.84
CA ASN A 300 -2.58 61.52 -11.28
C ASN A 300 -3.94 60.90 -11.65
N GLY A 301 -4.89 61.71 -12.09
CA GLY A 301 -6.22 61.28 -12.51
C GLY A 301 -7.34 62.12 -11.92
N THR A 302 -8.52 62.10 -12.52
CA THR A 302 -9.66 62.93 -12.07
C THR A 302 -10.03 62.61 -10.62
N SER A 303 -9.97 63.61 -9.75
CA SER A 303 -10.31 63.54 -8.32
C SER A 303 -9.49 62.52 -7.52
N ALA A 304 -8.27 62.16 -7.98
CA ALA A 304 -7.34 61.38 -7.15
C ALA A 304 -6.93 62.18 -5.90
N LEU A 305 -6.97 61.54 -4.72
CA LEU A 305 -6.67 62.17 -3.41
C LEU A 305 -7.47 63.45 -3.12
N ARG A 306 -8.67 63.63 -3.70
CA ARG A 306 -9.42 64.90 -3.66
C ARG A 306 -9.65 65.42 -2.23
N ASN A 307 -10.00 64.54 -1.30
CA ASN A 307 -10.36 64.90 0.07
C ASN A 307 -9.18 64.79 1.07
N ASN A 308 -7.95 64.53 0.60
CA ASN A 308 -6.76 64.48 1.46
C ASN A 308 -6.59 65.80 2.18
N THR A 309 -6.47 65.80 3.51
CA THR A 309 -6.30 67.05 4.29
C THR A 309 -4.88 67.19 4.80
N ILE A 310 -4.39 66.18 5.52
CA ILE A 310 -3.07 66.16 6.16
C ILE A 310 -2.25 64.91 5.83
N GLY A 311 -2.86 63.90 5.20
CA GLY A 311 -2.17 62.64 4.84
C GLY A 311 -0.95 62.89 3.96
N GLU A 312 0.09 62.09 4.18
CA GLU A 312 1.40 62.25 3.54
C GLU A 312 1.90 60.99 2.83
N SER A 313 2.84 61.17 1.91
CA SER A 313 3.54 60.08 1.23
C SER A 313 2.63 59.10 0.48
N ASN A 314 1.47 59.57 -0.01
CA ASN A 314 0.53 58.74 -0.77
C ASN A 314 0.79 58.83 -2.28
N THR A 315 0.68 57.71 -2.99
CA THR A 315 0.67 57.66 -4.46
C THR A 315 -0.69 57.21 -4.96
N ALA A 316 -1.37 58.02 -5.79
CA ALA A 316 -2.70 57.75 -6.32
C ALA A 316 -2.74 57.99 -7.84
N THR A 317 -2.83 56.92 -8.62
CA THR A 317 -2.95 56.99 -10.08
C THR A 317 -4.26 56.34 -10.52
N GLY A 318 -5.15 57.11 -11.15
CA GLY A 318 -6.46 56.67 -11.61
C GLY A 318 -7.59 57.58 -11.16
N THR A 319 -8.74 57.49 -11.85
CA THR A 319 -9.92 58.27 -11.49
C THR A 319 -10.41 57.87 -10.10
N GLN A 320 -10.52 58.85 -9.20
CA GLN A 320 -10.97 58.70 -7.81
C GLN A 320 -10.16 57.68 -6.99
N ALA A 321 -8.90 57.43 -7.34
CA ALA A 321 -7.98 56.68 -6.47
C ALA A 321 -7.75 57.46 -5.17
N LEU A 322 -7.88 56.80 -4.00
CA LEU A 322 -7.77 57.42 -2.67
C LEU A 322 -8.68 58.66 -2.47
N LEU A 323 -9.86 58.68 -3.09
CA LEU A 323 -10.76 59.85 -3.12
C LEU A 323 -11.05 60.44 -1.72
N ASN A 324 -11.39 59.58 -0.77
CA ASN A 324 -11.85 59.96 0.58
C ASN A 324 -10.74 59.87 1.65
N ASN A 325 -9.46 59.77 1.25
CA ASN A 325 -8.35 59.84 2.21
C ASN A 325 -8.39 61.18 2.92
N THR A 326 -8.32 61.20 4.25
CA THR A 326 -8.29 62.45 5.04
C THR A 326 -6.96 62.61 5.76
N THR A 327 -6.56 61.59 6.53
CA THR A 327 -5.32 61.58 7.33
C THR A 327 -4.38 60.42 7.02
N GLY A 328 -4.84 59.38 6.31
CA GLY A 328 -4.05 58.20 5.98
C GLY A 328 -2.75 58.52 5.22
N TYR A 329 -1.68 57.78 5.50
CA TYR A 329 -0.34 58.02 4.95
C TYR A 329 0.34 56.75 4.42
N CYS A 330 1.33 56.94 3.56
CA CYS A 330 2.11 55.87 2.91
C CYS A 330 1.27 54.85 2.12
N ASN A 331 0.16 55.27 1.50
CA ASN A 331 -0.67 54.39 0.67
C ASN A 331 -0.29 54.48 -0.82
N THR A 332 -0.39 53.36 -1.55
CA THR A 332 -0.24 53.29 -3.01
C THR A 332 -1.53 52.78 -3.65
N ALA A 333 -2.21 53.62 -4.43
CA ALA A 333 -3.42 53.28 -5.16
C ALA A 333 -3.18 53.46 -6.67
N ASN A 334 -3.23 52.39 -7.45
CA ASN A 334 -3.10 52.43 -8.90
C ASN A 334 -4.27 51.71 -9.56
N GLY A 335 -5.24 52.48 -10.06
CA GLY A 335 -6.44 51.99 -10.72
C GLY A 335 -7.66 52.85 -10.40
N THR A 336 -8.66 52.80 -11.27
CA THR A 336 -9.93 53.50 -11.05
C THR A 336 -10.62 52.96 -9.78
N TYR A 337 -10.96 53.86 -8.86
CA TYR A 337 -11.56 53.56 -7.55
C TYR A 337 -10.71 52.68 -6.61
N ALA A 338 -9.40 52.56 -6.82
CA ALA A 338 -8.51 51.89 -5.88
C ALA A 338 -8.46 52.69 -4.56
N LEU A 339 -8.68 52.01 -3.42
CA LEU A 339 -8.68 52.62 -2.07
C LEU A 339 -9.65 53.83 -1.92
N GLN A 340 -10.75 53.87 -2.68
CA GLN A 340 -11.62 55.06 -2.77
C GLN A 340 -12.10 55.57 -1.41
N ASN A 341 -12.50 54.68 -0.49
CA ASN A 341 -13.05 55.05 0.82
C ASN A 341 -12.04 55.07 1.98
N ASN A 342 -10.74 54.86 1.70
CA ASN A 342 -9.71 54.90 2.76
C ASN A 342 -9.72 56.28 3.38
N SER A 343 -10.02 56.41 4.68
CA SER A 343 -10.07 57.68 5.39
C SER A 343 -8.80 57.94 6.19
N ASP A 344 -8.40 56.94 7.00
CA ASP A 344 -7.30 57.03 7.96
C ASP A 344 -6.35 55.81 7.91
N GLY A 345 -6.65 54.81 7.06
CA GLY A 345 -5.83 53.61 6.89
C GLY A 345 -4.45 53.92 6.29
N ASN A 346 -3.43 53.20 6.75
CA ASN A 346 -2.03 53.46 6.43
C ASN A 346 -1.35 52.26 5.78
N TYR A 347 -0.30 52.52 4.99
CA TYR A 347 0.55 51.47 4.40
C TYR A 347 -0.20 50.47 3.51
N ASN A 348 -1.29 50.88 2.86
CA ASN A 348 -2.05 50.01 1.96
C ASN A 348 -1.54 50.12 0.51
N ILE A 349 -1.52 49.00 -0.20
CA ILE A 349 -1.20 48.91 -1.63
C ILE A 349 -2.44 48.35 -2.35
N GLY A 350 -3.10 49.16 -3.17
CA GLY A 350 -4.21 48.76 -4.04
C GLY A 350 -3.84 48.94 -5.51
N ILE A 351 -3.69 47.86 -6.27
CA ILE A 351 -3.35 47.89 -7.70
C ILE A 351 -4.42 47.14 -8.49
N GLY A 352 -5.24 47.88 -9.24
CA GLY A 352 -6.36 47.36 -10.01
C GLY A 352 -7.66 48.10 -9.70
N ASN A 353 -8.62 47.96 -10.61
CA ASN A 353 -9.93 48.61 -10.48
C ASN A 353 -10.68 48.08 -9.23
N ASN A 354 -11.20 49.00 -8.41
CA ASN A 354 -11.98 48.71 -7.20
C ASN A 354 -11.25 47.82 -6.15
N THR A 355 -9.93 47.86 -6.10
CA THR A 355 -9.15 47.24 -5.00
C THR A 355 -9.34 48.01 -3.69
N LEU A 356 -9.52 47.31 -2.56
CA LEU A 356 -9.70 47.95 -1.23
C LEU A 356 -10.79 49.05 -1.21
N TYR A 357 -11.85 48.88 -2.01
CA TYR A 357 -12.81 49.94 -2.31
C TYR A 357 -13.53 50.50 -1.08
N THR A 358 -13.93 49.64 -0.13
CA THR A 358 -14.61 50.05 1.12
C THR A 358 -13.69 50.21 2.32
N ASN A 359 -12.37 50.10 2.17
CA ASN A 359 -11.45 50.20 3.31
C ASN A 359 -11.60 51.58 3.93
N GLU A 360 -11.95 51.70 5.21
CA GLU A 360 -12.14 52.98 5.90
C GLU A 360 -10.91 53.31 6.78
N SER A 361 -10.47 52.35 7.60
CA SER A 361 -9.35 52.52 8.56
C SER A 361 -8.34 51.35 8.57
N GLY A 362 -8.62 50.26 7.85
CA GLY A 362 -7.74 49.10 7.75
C GLY A 362 -6.35 49.47 7.20
N SER A 363 -5.30 48.85 7.72
CA SER A 363 -3.90 49.21 7.42
C SER A 363 -3.07 48.00 6.99
N LYS A 364 -1.95 48.27 6.29
CA LYS A 364 -0.98 47.24 5.86
C LYS A 364 -1.56 46.14 4.96
N ASN A 365 -2.55 46.48 4.15
CA ASN A 365 -3.12 45.54 3.18
C ASN A 365 -2.45 45.66 1.81
N ILE A 366 -2.28 44.54 1.12
CA ILE A 366 -1.85 44.46 -0.28
C ILE A 366 -2.97 43.81 -1.08
N ALA A 367 -3.57 44.55 -2.01
CA ALA A 367 -4.62 44.08 -2.91
C ALA A 367 -4.21 44.33 -4.37
N ILE A 368 -3.99 43.26 -5.14
CA ILE A 368 -3.56 43.34 -6.54
C ILE A 368 -4.51 42.52 -7.42
N GLY A 369 -5.13 43.16 -8.41
CA GLY A 369 -6.13 42.55 -9.29
C GLY A 369 -7.52 43.17 -9.09
N ARG A 370 -8.34 43.18 -10.14
CA ARG A 370 -9.67 43.81 -10.09
C ARG A 370 -10.50 43.23 -8.94
N MET A 371 -11.02 44.12 -8.09
CA MET A 371 -11.87 43.81 -6.93
C MET A 371 -11.21 42.93 -5.84
N ALA A 372 -9.88 42.85 -5.77
CA ALA A 372 -9.22 42.24 -4.62
C ALA A 372 -9.52 43.04 -3.33
N ILE A 373 -9.96 42.34 -2.26
CA ILE A 373 -10.36 42.92 -0.96
C ILE A 373 -11.39 44.07 -1.10
N ASN A 374 -12.48 43.87 -1.82
CA ASN A 374 -13.43 44.96 -2.11
C ASN A 374 -14.21 45.46 -0.89
N SER A 375 -14.57 44.57 0.05
CA SER A 375 -15.58 44.82 1.11
C SER A 375 -15.02 44.99 2.54
N SER A 376 -13.71 45.07 2.71
CA SER A 376 -13.07 45.29 4.02
C SER A 376 -13.33 46.72 4.49
N LYS A 377 -13.78 46.94 5.74
CA LYS A 377 -13.84 48.29 6.36
C LYS A 377 -12.64 48.59 7.25
N GLU A 378 -12.30 47.65 8.13
CA GLU A 378 -11.28 47.84 9.18
C GLU A 378 -10.20 46.74 9.18
N SER A 379 -10.27 45.78 8.24
CA SER A 379 -9.31 44.67 8.18
C SER A 379 -7.89 45.14 7.87
N SER A 380 -6.92 44.52 8.52
CA SER A 380 -5.50 44.85 8.44
C SER A 380 -4.62 43.63 8.20
N ASP A 381 -3.42 43.87 7.69
CA ASP A 381 -2.37 42.88 7.50
C ASP A 381 -2.78 41.74 6.51
N ASN A 382 -3.57 42.05 5.48
CA ASN A 382 -3.98 41.08 4.46
C ASN A 382 -3.24 41.25 3.13
N VAL A 383 -2.85 40.14 2.50
CA VAL A 383 -2.33 40.08 1.13
C VAL A 383 -3.32 39.32 0.27
N ALA A 384 -3.85 39.96 -0.78
CA ALA A 384 -4.73 39.33 -1.76
C ALA A 384 -4.27 39.69 -3.19
N ILE A 385 -3.90 38.68 -3.97
CA ILE A 385 -3.41 38.85 -5.34
C ILE A 385 -4.22 37.95 -6.27
N GLY A 386 -4.99 38.57 -7.17
CA GLY A 386 -5.84 37.89 -8.14
C GLY A 386 -7.13 38.65 -8.42
N TYR A 387 -7.77 38.33 -9.54
CA TYR A 387 -9.11 38.83 -9.84
C TYR A 387 -10.10 38.28 -8.80
N TYR A 388 -10.80 39.17 -8.09
CA TYR A 388 -11.74 38.83 -7.01
C TYR A 388 -11.14 38.01 -5.85
N ALA A 389 -9.82 38.06 -5.65
CA ALA A 389 -9.20 37.43 -4.48
C ALA A 389 -9.70 38.10 -3.20
N LEU A 390 -10.22 37.31 -2.25
CA LEU A 390 -10.67 37.78 -0.93
C LEU A 390 -11.70 38.95 -1.00
N VAL A 391 -12.56 38.97 -2.03
CA VAL A 391 -13.43 40.12 -2.34
C VAL A 391 -14.42 40.49 -1.23
N ASN A 392 -14.89 39.49 -0.45
CA ASN A 392 -15.94 39.65 0.56
C ASN A 392 -15.43 39.68 2.02
N LEU A 393 -14.14 39.94 2.24
CA LEU A 393 -13.58 40.12 3.59
C LEU A 393 -14.32 41.24 4.34
N LYS A 394 -14.77 40.98 5.58
CA LYS A 394 -15.43 42.00 6.40
C LYS A 394 -14.56 42.44 7.57
N ASN A 395 -14.08 41.47 8.36
CA ASN A 395 -13.37 41.73 9.62
C ASN A 395 -12.07 40.94 9.78
N GLY A 396 -11.75 40.03 8.84
CA GLY A 396 -10.59 39.16 8.94
C GLY A 396 -9.23 39.85 8.76
N ASN A 397 -8.20 39.37 9.45
CA ASN A 397 -6.84 39.92 9.41
C ASN A 397 -5.80 38.83 9.11
N ASN A 398 -4.57 39.22 8.78
CA ASN A 398 -3.43 38.31 8.63
C ASN A 398 -3.65 37.20 7.57
N ASN A 399 -4.35 37.49 6.48
CA ASN A 399 -4.58 36.51 5.41
C ASN A 399 -3.55 36.67 4.28
N VAL A 400 -3.12 35.56 3.68
CA VAL A 400 -2.31 35.51 2.46
C VAL A 400 -3.04 34.72 1.38
N ILE A 401 -3.61 35.41 0.41
CA ILE A 401 -4.51 34.86 -0.60
C ILE A 401 -3.96 35.14 -1.99
N LEU A 402 -3.68 34.10 -2.77
CA LEU A 402 -3.12 34.21 -4.11
C LEU A 402 -3.90 33.33 -5.09
N GLY A 403 -4.59 33.95 -6.04
CA GLY A 403 -5.33 33.24 -7.08
C GLY A 403 -6.60 33.97 -7.51
N ASN A 404 -7.03 33.75 -8.75
CA ASN A 404 -8.34 34.20 -9.22
C ASN A 404 -9.43 33.52 -8.39
N LEU A 405 -10.36 34.32 -7.84
CA LEU A 405 -11.45 33.89 -6.97
C LEU A 405 -11.03 33.13 -5.69
N ALA A 406 -9.74 33.14 -5.34
CA ALA A 406 -9.27 32.52 -4.11
C ALA A 406 -9.94 33.19 -2.90
N MET A 407 -10.58 32.38 -2.06
CA MET A 407 -11.35 32.82 -0.90
C MET A 407 -12.37 33.94 -1.20
N ALA A 408 -12.94 33.99 -2.41
CA ALA A 408 -13.81 35.09 -2.83
C ALA A 408 -15.03 35.29 -1.91
N ASN A 409 -15.54 34.22 -1.31
CA ASN A 409 -16.70 34.25 -0.42
C ASN A 409 -16.36 34.06 1.07
N GLY A 410 -15.07 34.08 1.43
CA GLY A 410 -14.63 33.86 2.80
C GLY A 410 -14.48 35.15 3.61
N ASP A 411 -14.69 35.05 4.92
CA ASP A 411 -14.32 36.02 5.94
C ASP A 411 -13.58 35.27 7.05
N GLY A 412 -12.71 35.94 7.80
CA GLY A 412 -11.90 35.34 8.86
C GLY A 412 -10.40 35.58 8.70
N SER A 413 -9.60 35.06 9.63
CA SER A 413 -8.22 35.51 9.86
C SER A 413 -7.19 34.38 9.76
N ASN A 414 -5.93 34.72 9.56
CA ASN A 414 -4.80 33.79 9.61
C ASN A 414 -4.88 32.66 8.56
N ASN A 415 -5.47 32.91 7.38
CA ASN A 415 -5.55 31.92 6.31
C ASN A 415 -4.42 32.11 5.28
N THR A 416 -3.85 31.01 4.79
CA THR A 416 -2.92 30.99 3.64
C THR A 416 -3.52 30.16 2.51
N ILE A 417 -3.99 30.80 1.46
CA ILE A 417 -4.73 30.14 0.37
C ILE A 417 -4.10 30.50 -0.97
N VAL A 418 -3.66 29.49 -1.72
CA VAL A 418 -2.96 29.66 -2.99
C VAL A 418 -3.56 28.74 -4.05
N GLY A 419 -4.18 29.31 -5.08
CA GLY A 419 -4.75 28.57 -6.21
C GLY A 419 -5.99 29.24 -6.79
N HIS A 420 -6.27 28.99 -8.07
CA HIS A 420 -7.52 29.43 -8.68
C HIS A 420 -8.71 28.76 -7.97
N SER A 421 -9.65 29.58 -7.49
CA SER A 421 -10.85 29.13 -6.79
C SER A 421 -10.59 28.27 -5.53
N ALA A 422 -9.38 28.31 -4.96
CA ALA A 422 -9.09 27.67 -3.68
C ALA A 422 -9.88 28.35 -2.55
N GLY A 423 -10.52 27.57 -1.68
CA GLY A 423 -11.39 28.09 -0.61
C GLY A 423 -12.57 28.94 -1.11
N ILE A 424 -13.03 28.79 -2.36
CA ILE A 424 -14.06 29.65 -2.96
C ILE A 424 -15.47 29.44 -2.39
N SER A 425 -15.83 28.24 -1.95
CA SER A 425 -17.23 27.93 -1.65
C SER A 425 -17.67 28.62 -0.37
N ASN A 426 -18.89 29.16 -0.44
CA ASN A 426 -19.60 29.86 0.62
C ASN A 426 -19.67 29.05 1.92
N HIS A 427 -19.61 29.77 3.06
CA HIS A 427 -20.07 29.41 4.43
C HIS A 427 -19.00 29.15 5.50
N SER A 428 -18.30 30.21 5.91
CA SER A 428 -18.21 30.54 7.34
C SER A 428 -17.92 32.03 7.45
N THR A 429 -18.63 32.72 8.36
CA THR A 429 -18.32 34.12 8.70
C THR A 429 -16.99 34.25 9.47
N ASN A 430 -16.24 33.14 9.64
CA ASN A 430 -14.99 33.12 10.37
C ASN A 430 -14.12 31.87 10.04
N MET A 431 -13.65 31.76 8.80
CA MET A 431 -12.60 30.78 8.43
C MET A 431 -11.27 31.23 9.06
N VAL A 432 -10.69 30.40 9.92
CA VAL A 432 -9.47 30.75 10.67
C VAL A 432 -8.42 29.67 10.53
N GLY A 433 -7.17 30.08 10.29
CA GLY A 433 -6.01 29.19 10.39
C GLY A 433 -5.92 28.14 9.27
N ASN A 434 -6.61 28.32 8.15
CA ASN A 434 -6.63 27.36 7.07
C ASN A 434 -5.46 27.56 6.11
N VAL A 435 -4.92 26.45 5.59
CA VAL A 435 -3.84 26.41 4.60
C VAL A 435 -4.27 25.59 3.39
N PHE A 436 -4.59 26.24 2.27
CA PHE A 436 -5.04 25.55 1.04
C PHE A 436 -4.12 25.83 -0.14
N PHE A 437 -3.66 24.78 -0.83
CA PHE A 437 -2.79 24.88 -2.01
C PHE A 437 -3.36 24.08 -3.18
N GLY A 438 -3.53 24.74 -4.33
CA GLY A 438 -3.86 24.19 -5.66
C GLY A 438 -5.25 24.57 -6.21
N TYR A 439 -5.57 24.17 -7.45
CA TYR A 439 -6.85 24.51 -8.12
C TYR A 439 -8.03 23.93 -7.34
N ASN A 440 -9.00 24.77 -6.96
CA ASN A 440 -10.18 24.38 -6.16
C ASN A 440 -9.88 23.68 -4.82
N SER A 441 -8.63 23.76 -4.33
CA SER A 441 -8.23 23.15 -3.06
C SER A 441 -9.04 23.74 -1.89
N GLY A 442 -9.60 22.86 -1.06
CA GLY A 442 -10.43 23.25 0.08
C GLY A 442 -11.65 24.08 -0.29
N ALA A 443 -12.11 24.06 -1.56
CA ALA A 443 -13.18 24.94 -2.01
C ALA A 443 -14.42 24.79 -1.11
N ASN A 444 -14.85 23.56 -0.80
CA ASN A 444 -16.00 23.28 0.07
C ASN A 444 -15.68 23.18 1.57
N GLU A 445 -14.45 23.48 2.02
CA GLU A 445 -14.10 23.37 3.43
C GLU A 445 -14.73 24.52 4.23
N THR A 446 -15.33 24.18 5.37
CA THR A 446 -16.03 25.13 6.26
C THR A 446 -15.43 25.20 7.65
N GLY A 447 -14.53 24.27 7.99
CA GLY A 447 -13.81 24.21 9.25
C GLY A 447 -12.62 25.18 9.33
N ASN A 448 -12.05 25.22 10.52
CA ASN A 448 -10.85 25.99 10.85
C ASN A 448 -9.65 25.05 11.03
N ASN A 449 -8.46 25.62 10.94
CA ASN A 449 -7.20 24.93 11.21
C ASN A 449 -7.03 23.68 10.33
N LYS A 450 -7.43 23.77 9.05
CA LYS A 450 -7.34 22.70 8.06
C LYS A 450 -6.20 22.94 7.09
N LEU A 451 -5.55 21.85 6.68
CA LEU A 451 -4.57 21.81 5.58
C LEU A 451 -5.15 21.02 4.41
N TYR A 452 -5.15 21.63 3.22
CA TYR A 452 -5.45 20.96 1.95
C TYR A 452 -4.33 21.23 0.95
N ILE A 453 -3.74 20.18 0.40
CA ILE A 453 -2.89 20.26 -0.79
C ILE A 453 -3.49 19.33 -1.82
N GLU A 454 -4.07 19.91 -2.87
CA GLU A 454 -4.93 19.21 -3.83
C GLU A 454 -5.09 20.06 -5.10
N ASN A 455 -5.39 19.45 -6.25
CA ASN A 455 -5.62 20.17 -7.49
C ASN A 455 -7.06 19.96 -8.02
N SER A 456 -7.99 19.80 -7.09
CA SER A 456 -9.42 19.57 -7.31
C SER A 456 -10.24 19.96 -6.07
N ASN A 457 -11.57 19.88 -6.14
CA ASN A 457 -12.47 20.04 -4.98
C ASN A 457 -12.77 18.68 -4.30
N SER A 458 -11.77 17.81 -4.20
CA SER A 458 -11.94 16.49 -3.59
C SER A 458 -12.16 16.61 -2.07
N SER A 459 -13.09 15.81 -1.54
CA SER A 459 -13.25 15.60 -0.09
C SER A 459 -12.11 14.77 0.52
N SER A 460 -11.32 14.12 -0.33
CA SER A 460 -10.14 13.33 0.03
C SER A 460 -8.94 13.93 -0.70
N PRO A 461 -8.40 15.07 -0.23
CA PRO A 461 -7.29 15.74 -0.90
C PRO A 461 -6.00 14.91 -0.77
N LEU A 462 -5.05 15.02 -1.71
CA LEU A 462 -3.79 14.28 -1.72
C LEU A 462 -3.10 14.35 -0.34
N ILE A 463 -3.03 15.55 0.23
CA ILE A 463 -2.64 15.78 1.61
C ILE A 463 -3.75 16.55 2.32
N TYR A 464 -4.21 15.98 3.43
CA TYR A 464 -5.13 16.60 4.37
C TYR A 464 -4.42 16.79 5.72
N GLY A 465 -4.78 17.83 6.46
CA GLY A 465 -4.34 17.96 7.84
C GLY A 465 -5.28 18.76 8.70
N GLU A 466 -5.12 18.60 10.01
CA GLU A 466 -5.82 19.33 11.04
C GLU A 466 -4.80 19.83 12.06
N PHE A 467 -4.53 21.14 12.05
CA PHE A 467 -3.53 21.74 12.93
C PHE A 467 -3.94 21.65 14.40
N ASP A 468 -5.24 21.73 14.72
CA ASP A 468 -5.72 21.64 16.11
C ASP A 468 -5.56 20.25 16.73
N ASN A 469 -5.51 19.21 15.89
CA ASN A 469 -5.39 17.82 16.31
C ASN A 469 -3.99 17.25 16.05
N ASP A 470 -3.03 18.09 15.64
CA ASP A 470 -1.69 17.68 15.19
C ASP A 470 -1.73 16.52 14.18
N MET A 471 -2.72 16.52 13.29
CA MET A 471 -2.96 15.41 12.37
C MET A 471 -2.53 15.75 10.94
N LEU A 472 -1.79 14.84 10.33
CA LEU A 472 -1.50 14.80 8.90
C LEU A 472 -2.02 13.49 8.32
N ARG A 473 -2.73 13.57 7.19
CA ARG A 473 -3.24 12.43 6.43
C ARG A 473 -2.79 12.53 4.97
N VAL A 474 -2.24 11.44 4.47
CA VAL A 474 -1.92 11.26 3.04
C VAL A 474 -3.00 10.35 2.46
N ASN A 475 -3.83 10.87 1.55
CA ASN A 475 -4.90 10.07 0.93
C ASN A 475 -4.43 9.32 -0.34
N GLY A 476 -3.17 9.49 -0.74
CA GLY A 476 -2.50 8.73 -1.79
C GLY A 476 -1.43 7.76 -1.24
N GLN A 477 -0.59 7.24 -2.14
CA GLN A 477 0.57 6.41 -1.75
C GLN A 477 1.69 7.26 -1.14
N LEU A 478 2.19 6.86 0.03
CA LEU A 478 3.40 7.43 0.64
C LEU A 478 4.61 6.55 0.32
N GLU A 479 5.49 7.02 -0.56
CA GLU A 479 6.76 6.37 -0.87
C GLU A 479 7.92 7.09 -0.15
N VAL A 480 8.70 6.35 0.64
CA VAL A 480 9.88 6.88 1.35
C VAL A 480 11.11 6.17 0.80
N THR A 481 11.92 6.89 0.02
CA THR A 481 13.10 6.33 -0.67
C THR A 481 14.32 6.11 0.23
N GLN A 482 14.25 6.59 1.48
CA GLN A 482 15.28 6.44 2.49
C GLN A 482 14.70 5.80 3.76
N THR A 483 15.50 5.69 4.82
CA THR A 483 15.04 5.17 6.11
C THR A 483 13.96 6.05 6.73
N LEU A 484 12.81 5.46 7.08
CA LEU A 484 11.76 6.10 7.88
C LEU A 484 12.01 5.87 9.38
N LYS A 485 12.13 6.94 10.17
CA LYS A 485 12.25 6.88 11.63
C LYS A 485 10.93 7.30 12.28
N VAL A 486 10.27 6.38 12.99
CA VAL A 486 9.05 6.67 13.77
C VAL A 486 9.42 6.79 15.25
N LEU A 487 9.25 7.99 15.81
CA LEU A 487 9.65 8.31 17.20
C LEU A 487 8.54 8.13 18.24
N GLY A 488 7.28 8.04 17.81
CA GLY A 488 6.12 7.85 18.68
C GLY A 488 5.95 6.39 19.12
N GLY A 489 5.40 6.20 20.33
CA GLY A 489 5.31 4.90 21.01
C GLY A 489 6.59 4.53 21.74
N ASN A 490 6.66 3.35 22.35
CA ASN A 490 7.88 2.86 23.00
C ASN A 490 8.58 1.86 22.05
N PRO A 491 9.44 2.31 21.13
CA PRO A 491 9.96 1.51 20.02
C PRO A 491 10.98 0.45 20.44
N GLY A 492 11.12 0.14 21.73
CA GLY A 492 12.08 -0.77 22.38
C GLY A 492 12.89 -1.70 21.47
N ALA A 493 14.18 -1.87 21.74
CA ALA A 493 15.05 -2.72 20.93
C ALA A 493 14.41 -4.10 20.64
N GLY A 494 14.30 -4.46 19.36
CA GLY A 494 13.69 -5.73 18.91
C GLY A 494 12.20 -5.65 18.54
N LYS A 495 11.50 -4.56 18.85
CA LYS A 495 10.08 -4.37 18.49
C LYS A 495 9.90 -4.14 16.98
N ILE A 496 8.76 -4.57 16.45
CA ILE A 496 8.29 -4.25 15.09
C ILE A 496 7.05 -3.35 15.18
N LEU A 497 6.86 -2.50 14.17
CA LEU A 497 5.64 -1.71 14.04
C LEU A 497 4.57 -2.58 13.37
N THR A 498 3.47 -2.86 14.07
CA THR A 498 2.33 -3.64 13.56
C THR A 498 1.08 -2.77 13.57
N SER A 499 0.13 -3.01 12.67
CA SER A 499 -1.19 -2.38 12.73
C SER A 499 -2.24 -3.34 13.27
N ASP A 500 -3.18 -2.84 14.08
CA ASP A 500 -4.39 -3.60 14.40
C ASP A 500 -5.38 -3.63 13.20
N ALA A 501 -6.53 -4.27 13.39
CA ALA A 501 -7.58 -4.35 12.36
C ALA A 501 -8.18 -2.98 11.98
N ASN A 502 -7.96 -1.94 12.80
CA ASN A 502 -8.40 -0.57 12.55
C ASN A 502 -7.28 0.30 11.95
N GLY A 503 -6.10 -0.27 11.67
CA GLY A 503 -4.95 0.45 11.12
C GLY A 503 -4.12 1.23 12.15
N VAL A 504 -4.38 1.06 13.46
CA VAL A 504 -3.60 1.72 14.51
C VAL A 504 -2.26 1.02 14.62
N ALA A 505 -1.20 1.74 14.25
CA ALA A 505 0.17 1.25 14.35
C ALA A 505 0.66 1.30 15.81
N SER A 506 1.22 0.20 16.30
CA SER A 506 1.86 0.13 17.62
C SER A 506 3.14 -0.69 17.56
N TRP A 507 4.10 -0.36 18.43
CA TRP A 507 5.33 -1.13 18.58
C TRP A 507 5.06 -2.36 19.43
N GLN A 508 5.16 -3.54 18.82
CA GLN A 508 4.93 -4.81 19.49
C GLN A 508 6.17 -5.68 19.42
N GLU A 509 6.29 -6.62 20.37
CA GLU A 509 7.27 -7.68 20.14
C GLU A 509 6.90 -8.37 18.83
N PRO A 510 7.88 -8.78 18.02
CA PRO A 510 7.62 -9.68 16.90
C PRO A 510 6.81 -10.85 17.44
N ALA A 511 5.69 -11.18 16.79
CA ALA A 511 4.88 -12.31 17.18
C ALA A 511 5.81 -13.53 17.31
N SER A 512 5.92 -14.10 18.50
CA SER A 512 6.64 -15.35 18.68
C SER A 512 5.92 -16.38 17.82
N THR A 513 6.60 -16.94 16.83
CA THR A 513 6.08 -18.04 16.01
C THR A 513 5.65 -19.26 16.85
N ASN A 514 6.02 -19.29 18.13
CA ASN A 514 5.48 -20.21 19.13
C ASN A 514 4.26 -19.59 19.83
N GLY A 515 3.08 -19.71 19.21
CA GLY A 515 1.82 -19.57 19.94
C GLY A 515 1.79 -20.57 21.11
N ALA A 516 1.14 -20.19 22.22
CA ALA A 516 0.87 -21.14 23.30
C ALA A 516 0.13 -22.36 22.75
N ILE A 517 0.48 -23.56 23.22
CA ILE A 517 -0.26 -24.78 22.85
C ILE A 517 -1.68 -24.64 23.38
N THR A 518 -2.67 -24.49 22.49
CA THR A 518 -4.05 -24.15 22.91
C THR A 518 -4.97 -25.35 22.94
N ASN A 519 -4.78 -26.32 22.05
CA ASN A 519 -5.61 -27.51 21.99
C ASN A 519 -4.89 -28.70 21.32
N LEU A 520 -4.50 -29.70 22.11
CA LEU A 520 -3.94 -30.96 21.60
C LEU A 520 -5.00 -32.01 21.27
N ALA A 521 -6.25 -31.85 21.72
CA ALA A 521 -7.30 -32.83 21.43
C ALA A 521 -7.79 -32.70 19.98
N GLU A 522 -7.91 -31.47 19.49
CA GLU A 522 -8.25 -31.14 18.10
C GLU A 522 -7.36 -29.98 17.61
N PRO A 523 -6.15 -30.29 17.09
CA PRO A 523 -5.22 -29.25 16.67
C PRO A 523 -5.75 -28.52 15.43
N ILE A 524 -6.16 -27.27 15.62
CA ILE A 524 -6.62 -26.36 14.56
C ILE A 524 -5.50 -25.51 13.96
N ASN A 525 -4.35 -25.41 14.64
CA ASN A 525 -3.18 -24.67 14.17
C ASN A 525 -1.97 -25.60 13.97
N PRO A 526 -1.00 -25.22 13.11
CA PRO A 526 0.16 -26.07 12.79
C PRO A 526 1.05 -26.43 13.99
N GLN A 527 1.14 -25.55 15.01
CA GLN A 527 1.96 -25.75 16.20
C GLN A 527 1.36 -26.83 17.12
N ASP A 528 0.04 -26.81 17.30
CA ASP A 528 -0.71 -27.81 18.06
C ASP A 528 -0.66 -29.17 17.33
N ALA A 529 -0.73 -29.18 15.99
CA ALA A 529 -0.65 -30.40 15.18
C ALA A 529 0.73 -31.08 15.26
N ALA A 530 1.80 -30.29 15.16
CA ALA A 530 3.17 -30.80 15.32
C ALA A 530 3.41 -31.36 16.73
N THR A 531 2.83 -30.70 17.75
CA THR A 531 2.95 -31.15 19.15
C THR A 531 2.14 -32.43 19.41
N LYS A 532 0.93 -32.55 18.85
CA LYS A 532 0.15 -33.80 18.88
C LYS A 532 0.91 -34.96 18.23
N ALA A 533 1.50 -34.76 17.05
CA ALA A 533 2.26 -35.80 16.37
C ALA A 533 3.45 -36.30 17.20
N TYR A 534 4.13 -35.40 17.92
CA TYR A 534 5.21 -35.76 18.82
C TYR A 534 4.72 -36.56 20.05
N VAL A 535 3.59 -36.16 20.64
CA VAL A 535 2.97 -36.87 21.77
C VAL A 535 2.49 -38.27 21.36
N ASP A 536 1.78 -38.40 20.25
CA ASP A 536 1.29 -39.69 19.74
C ASP A 536 2.46 -40.66 19.45
N ALA A 537 3.58 -40.14 18.92
CA ALA A 537 4.79 -40.93 18.68
C ALA A 537 5.48 -41.40 19.98
N LEU A 538 5.36 -40.65 21.07
CA LEU A 538 5.85 -41.06 22.39
C LEU A 538 4.94 -42.12 23.01
N GLU A 539 3.63 -41.99 22.89
CA GLU A 539 2.66 -42.99 23.37
C GLU A 539 2.84 -44.35 22.68
N ALA A 540 3.05 -44.36 21.36
CA ALA A 540 3.34 -45.58 20.62
C ALA A 540 4.63 -46.28 21.12
N LYS A 541 5.66 -45.51 21.48
CA LYS A 541 6.90 -46.05 22.06
C LYS A 541 6.70 -46.60 23.47
N LEU A 542 5.84 -45.97 24.27
CA LEU A 542 5.50 -46.44 25.62
C LEU A 542 4.79 -47.79 25.58
N ILE A 543 3.79 -47.94 24.70
CA ILE A 543 3.05 -49.20 24.49
C ILE A 543 4.01 -50.34 24.09
N ALA A 544 4.95 -50.07 23.18
CA ALA A 544 5.93 -51.08 22.76
C ALA A 544 6.91 -51.47 23.89
N LEU A 545 7.21 -50.56 24.81
CA LEU A 545 8.05 -50.84 25.97
C LEU A 545 7.31 -51.68 27.02
N GLU A 546 6.04 -51.36 27.28
CA GLU A 546 5.17 -52.12 28.19
C GLU A 546 5.02 -53.58 27.72
N ALA A 547 4.81 -53.81 26.43
CA ALA A 547 4.74 -55.16 25.86
C ALA A 547 6.05 -55.97 26.05
N ARG A 548 7.22 -55.31 26.00
CA ARG A 548 8.53 -55.95 26.24
C ARG A 548 8.76 -56.29 27.71
N ILE A 549 8.19 -55.51 28.63
CA ILE A 549 8.32 -55.76 30.07
C ILE A 549 7.50 -57.00 30.48
N THR A 550 6.30 -57.18 29.94
CA THR A 550 5.45 -58.35 30.23
C THR A 550 6.09 -59.68 29.80
N ALA A 551 6.94 -59.69 28.77
CA ALA A 551 7.65 -60.88 28.30
C ALA A 551 8.86 -61.30 29.18
N LEU A 552 9.20 -60.51 30.22
CA LEU A 552 10.38 -60.71 31.07
C LEU A 552 10.03 -61.23 32.49
N GLU A 553 8.78 -61.62 32.77
CA GLU A 553 8.45 -62.20 34.08
C GLU A 553 9.02 -63.63 34.23
N PRO A 554 9.74 -63.92 35.34
CA PRO A 554 10.40 -65.20 35.54
C PRO A 554 9.40 -66.35 35.64
N ALA A 555 9.71 -67.48 34.98
CA ALA A 555 8.90 -68.70 35.06
C ALA A 555 8.79 -69.20 36.51
N VAL A 556 7.65 -69.82 36.85
CA VAL A 556 7.45 -70.47 38.15
C VAL A 556 7.06 -71.94 38.00
N ILE A 557 7.49 -72.80 38.95
CA ILE A 557 7.09 -74.21 38.97
C ILE A 557 5.56 -74.31 39.08
N GLY A 558 4.93 -75.08 38.19
CA GLY A 558 3.47 -75.18 38.06
C GLY A 558 2.84 -74.22 37.05
N GLU A 559 3.62 -73.36 36.38
CA GLU A 559 3.13 -72.53 35.29
C GLU A 559 2.90 -73.37 34.02
N ILE A 560 1.76 -73.17 33.34
CA ILE A 560 1.57 -73.67 31.98
C ILE A 560 2.36 -72.76 31.05
N ARG A 561 3.45 -73.27 30.50
CA ARG A 561 4.36 -72.53 29.64
C ARG A 561 4.90 -73.48 28.59
N ASP A 562 5.12 -72.97 27.39
CA ASP A 562 5.89 -73.68 26.37
C ASP A 562 5.38 -75.11 26.05
N GLY A 563 4.04 -75.26 26.03
CA GLY A 563 3.37 -76.50 25.68
C GLY A 563 3.25 -77.54 26.78
N GLY A 564 3.81 -77.28 27.98
CA GLY A 564 3.76 -78.17 29.14
C GLY A 564 3.58 -77.42 30.45
N VAL A 565 3.91 -78.08 31.57
CA VAL A 565 3.95 -77.47 32.90
C VAL A 565 5.37 -77.49 33.44
N VAL A 566 5.86 -76.33 33.88
CA VAL A 566 7.20 -76.17 34.45
C VAL A 566 7.34 -77.04 35.71
N PHE A 567 8.24 -78.03 35.65
CA PHE A 567 8.56 -78.89 36.80
C PHE A 567 9.98 -78.70 37.32
N TYR A 568 10.83 -78.02 36.55
CA TYR A 568 12.20 -77.71 36.95
C TYR A 568 12.59 -76.33 36.41
N LEU A 569 13.34 -75.58 37.21
CA LEU A 569 13.97 -74.32 36.84
C LEU A 569 15.46 -74.44 37.12
N ALA A 570 16.28 -74.03 36.17
CA ALA A 570 17.72 -73.96 36.36
C ALA A 570 18.09 -72.70 37.17
N ASP A 571 19.05 -72.81 38.10
CA ASP A 571 19.54 -71.67 38.88
C ASP A 571 20.18 -70.59 37.99
N THR A 572 20.69 -70.99 36.83
CA THR A 572 21.21 -70.13 35.76
C THR A 572 20.85 -70.73 34.41
N PRO A 573 20.58 -69.91 33.37
CA PRO A 573 20.34 -70.41 32.03
C PRO A 573 21.44 -71.38 31.57
N THR A 574 21.06 -72.59 31.21
CA THR A 574 21.96 -73.72 30.89
C THR A 574 21.32 -74.53 29.78
N ASP A 575 22.12 -75.02 28.83
CA ASP A 575 21.67 -75.95 27.78
C ASP A 575 21.25 -77.29 28.41
N LEU A 576 19.93 -77.53 28.54
CA LEU A 576 19.33 -78.69 29.20
C LEU A 576 18.88 -79.76 28.20
N ASP A 577 18.81 -79.50 26.91
CA ASP A 577 18.47 -80.53 25.91
C ASP A 577 19.59 -80.83 24.89
N GLY A 578 20.67 -80.07 24.94
CA GLY A 578 21.88 -80.24 24.13
C GLY A 578 21.75 -79.67 22.71
N ASP A 579 20.77 -78.80 22.45
CA ASP A 579 20.56 -78.18 21.14
C ASP A 579 21.45 -76.94 20.88
N GLY A 580 22.08 -76.43 21.95
CA GLY A 580 23.02 -75.32 21.92
C GLY A 580 22.44 -73.95 22.32
N ASP A 581 21.17 -73.87 22.73
CA ASP A 581 20.62 -72.69 23.38
C ASP A 581 20.71 -72.75 24.92
N LEU A 582 20.31 -71.68 25.61
CA LEU A 582 20.36 -71.62 27.07
C LEU A 582 18.95 -71.71 27.63
N ASP A 583 18.59 -72.89 28.11
CA ASP A 583 17.31 -73.14 28.74
C ASP A 583 17.23 -72.57 30.15
N THR A 584 16.04 -72.13 30.52
CA THR A 584 15.68 -71.65 31.85
C THR A 584 15.05 -72.73 32.72
N GLY A 585 14.55 -73.82 32.13
CA GLY A 585 13.96 -74.93 32.88
C GLY A 585 13.50 -76.10 32.02
N LEU A 586 12.75 -77.01 32.64
CA LEU A 586 12.09 -78.11 31.94
C LEU A 586 10.58 -78.09 32.21
N VAL A 587 9.82 -78.40 31.16
CA VAL A 587 8.37 -78.64 31.24
C VAL A 587 8.04 -80.11 30.99
N CYS A 588 7.02 -80.63 31.67
CA CYS A 588 6.49 -81.97 31.42
C CYS A 588 5.16 -81.88 30.69
N ALA A 589 4.84 -82.91 29.92
CA ALA A 589 3.57 -83.02 29.24
C ALA A 589 2.40 -82.98 30.24
N ILE A 590 1.27 -82.40 29.82
CA ILE A 590 0.07 -82.30 30.67
C ILE A 590 -0.62 -83.65 30.91
N GLU A 591 -0.28 -84.69 30.14
CA GLU A 591 -0.86 -86.03 30.22
C GLU A 591 0.18 -87.12 29.91
N ASP A 592 -0.11 -88.37 30.27
CA ASP A 592 0.76 -89.53 29.99
C ASP A 592 0.74 -89.88 28.50
N GLN A 593 1.91 -90.11 27.90
CA GLN A 593 2.04 -90.49 26.48
C GLN A 593 1.78 -91.99 26.25
N SER A 594 1.65 -92.79 27.31
CA SER A 594 1.34 -94.22 27.23
C SER A 594 0.65 -94.72 28.48
N ALA A 595 -0.25 -95.70 28.36
CA ALA A 595 -0.94 -96.33 29.49
C ALA A 595 -0.17 -97.49 30.16
N GLU A 596 0.99 -97.88 29.61
CA GLU A 596 2.00 -98.84 30.10
C GLU A 596 2.75 -99.37 28.87
N ILE A 597 4.06 -99.13 28.77
CA ILE A 597 4.86 -99.51 27.59
C ILE A 597 6.23 -100.05 27.99
N GLN A 598 6.79 -100.93 27.17
CA GLN A 598 8.13 -101.47 27.35
C GLN A 598 9.21 -100.42 27.02
N TRP A 599 10.40 -100.58 27.61
CA TRP A 599 11.48 -99.59 27.45
C TRP A 599 12.16 -99.66 26.07
N TYR A 600 12.16 -100.82 25.43
CA TYR A 600 12.92 -101.09 24.21
C TYR A 600 12.07 -101.44 22.97
N ASN A 601 12.62 -101.26 21.77
CA ASN A 601 12.03 -101.75 20.52
C ASN A 601 12.66 -103.10 20.09
N GLY A 602 11.83 -104.10 19.80
CA GLY A 602 12.25 -105.39 19.24
C GLY A 602 12.95 -106.34 20.21
N SER A 603 14.22 -106.09 20.57
CA SER A 603 15.03 -106.94 21.47
C SER A 603 15.84 -106.14 22.50
N GLU A 604 16.03 -106.69 23.70
CA GLU A 604 16.84 -106.07 24.76
C GLU A 604 18.31 -105.90 24.32
N THR A 605 18.77 -104.65 24.24
CA THR A 605 20.14 -104.30 23.87
C THR A 605 20.70 -103.23 24.82
N ASN A 606 22.04 -103.13 24.88
CA ASN A 606 22.74 -102.08 25.61
C ASN A 606 22.90 -100.87 24.68
N THR A 607 22.07 -99.85 24.89
CA THR A 607 21.99 -98.62 24.09
C THR A 607 23.11 -97.64 24.39
N GLY A 608 23.64 -97.67 25.62
CA GLY A 608 24.62 -96.70 26.10
C GLY A 608 24.02 -95.43 26.73
N ALA A 609 22.69 -95.28 26.76
CA ALA A 609 21.98 -94.14 27.34
C ALA A 609 22.00 -94.16 28.89
N LYS A 610 23.18 -93.97 29.49
CA LYS A 610 23.40 -94.18 30.94
C LYS A 610 23.45 -92.90 31.77
N ALA A 611 23.32 -91.73 31.16
CA ALA A 611 23.41 -90.47 31.88
C ALA A 611 22.17 -90.29 32.79
N THR A 612 22.38 -89.80 34.01
CA THR A 612 21.29 -89.64 34.99
C THR A 612 20.91 -88.18 35.23
N ALA A 613 21.86 -87.26 35.03
CA ALA A 613 21.77 -85.87 35.47
C ALA A 613 20.65 -85.09 34.78
N ILE A 614 20.16 -84.06 35.47
CA ILE A 614 19.26 -83.08 34.85
C ILE A 614 19.95 -82.47 33.62
N GLY A 615 19.22 -82.44 32.51
CA GLY A 615 19.69 -81.99 31.20
C GLY A 615 20.20 -83.13 30.28
N THR A 616 20.07 -84.39 30.69
CA THR A 616 20.59 -85.53 29.91
C THR A 616 19.51 -86.40 29.27
N GLY A 617 18.23 -86.13 29.54
CA GLY A 617 17.12 -86.92 29.00
C GLY A 617 17.02 -86.86 27.48
N SER A 618 17.27 -85.70 26.88
CA SER A 618 17.25 -85.50 25.42
C SER A 618 18.33 -86.34 24.72
N ALA A 619 19.58 -86.22 25.20
CA ALA A 619 20.72 -86.97 24.68
C ALA A 619 20.54 -88.49 24.88
N ASN A 620 20.03 -88.93 26.04
CA ASN A 620 19.70 -90.33 26.28
C ASN A 620 18.63 -90.83 25.31
N THR A 621 17.54 -90.08 25.15
CA THR A 621 16.42 -90.44 24.25
C THR A 621 16.92 -90.58 22.81
N THR A 622 17.74 -89.63 22.35
CA THR A 622 18.38 -89.69 21.04
C THR A 622 19.28 -90.92 20.89
N THR A 623 20.05 -91.27 21.93
CA THR A 623 20.90 -92.48 21.96
C THR A 623 20.06 -93.76 21.86
N ILE A 624 18.96 -93.85 22.61
CA ILE A 624 18.04 -95.00 22.57
C ILE A 624 17.45 -95.16 21.17
N ILE A 625 16.89 -94.09 20.60
CA ILE A 625 16.30 -94.09 19.25
C ILE A 625 17.35 -94.50 18.20
N THR A 626 18.55 -93.91 18.25
CA THR A 626 19.64 -94.27 17.34
C THR A 626 20.01 -95.75 17.42
N SER A 627 19.97 -96.33 18.62
CA SER A 627 20.35 -97.73 18.84
C SER A 627 19.24 -98.75 18.54
N GLN A 628 17.96 -98.36 18.63
CA GLN A 628 16.83 -99.30 18.57
C GLN A 628 15.83 -99.07 17.42
N GLY A 629 15.98 -97.99 16.64
CA GLY A 629 15.15 -97.71 15.47
C GLY A 629 14.31 -96.44 15.59
N ALA A 630 13.50 -96.15 14.57
CA ALA A 630 12.84 -94.85 14.37
C ALA A 630 11.89 -94.44 15.51
N THR A 631 11.51 -93.15 15.50
CA THR A 631 10.47 -92.58 16.38
C THR A 631 9.14 -93.28 16.12
N GLU A 632 8.79 -94.22 16.99
CA GLU A 632 7.60 -95.06 16.89
C GLU A 632 6.83 -95.06 18.21
N THR A 633 5.53 -95.33 18.17
CA THR A 633 4.70 -95.38 19.38
C THR A 633 4.76 -96.73 20.13
N SER A 634 5.81 -97.52 19.90
CA SER A 634 5.93 -98.94 20.31
C SER A 634 6.85 -99.18 21.52
N TYR A 635 7.56 -98.15 22.01
CA TYR A 635 8.48 -98.22 23.15
C TYR A 635 8.68 -96.84 23.81
N ALA A 636 9.19 -96.82 25.04
CA ALA A 636 9.18 -95.64 25.91
C ALA A 636 9.81 -94.36 25.32
N ALA A 637 11.02 -94.45 24.77
CA ALA A 637 11.70 -93.30 24.17
C ALA A 637 11.01 -92.82 22.88
N GLY A 638 10.46 -93.77 22.10
CA GLY A 638 9.74 -93.48 20.87
C GLY A 638 8.43 -92.72 21.13
N VAL A 639 7.62 -93.12 22.12
CA VAL A 639 6.38 -92.40 22.46
C VAL A 639 6.64 -91.00 23.02
N ALA A 640 7.72 -90.80 23.77
CA ALA A 640 8.09 -89.48 24.26
C ALA A 640 8.49 -88.55 23.10
N LYS A 641 9.30 -89.06 22.16
CA LYS A 641 9.78 -88.28 21.00
C LYS A 641 8.71 -88.03 19.94
N ALA A 642 7.68 -88.87 19.87
CA ALA A 642 6.54 -88.71 18.97
C ALA A 642 5.53 -87.66 19.46
N TYR A 643 5.61 -87.21 20.71
CA TYR A 643 4.66 -86.27 21.29
C TYR A 643 4.81 -84.86 20.69
N GLN A 644 3.68 -84.20 20.43
CA GLN A 644 3.62 -82.86 19.80
C GLN A 644 2.80 -81.86 20.63
N GLY A 645 2.82 -81.99 21.96
CA GLY A 645 2.10 -81.10 22.87
C GLY A 645 2.49 -79.64 22.67
N GLY A 646 1.49 -78.74 22.63
CA GLY A 646 1.69 -77.30 22.45
C GLY A 646 2.23 -76.86 21.09
N GLY A 647 2.35 -77.76 20.10
CA GLY A 647 2.96 -77.47 18.80
C GLY A 647 4.48 -77.67 18.74
N TYR A 648 5.10 -78.18 19.81
CA TYR A 648 6.55 -78.43 19.90
C TYR A 648 6.91 -79.87 19.53
N THR A 649 8.14 -80.12 19.06
CA THR A 649 8.57 -81.43 18.49
C THR A 649 9.89 -81.99 19.08
N ASP A 650 10.42 -81.27 20.06
CA ASP A 650 11.67 -81.48 20.78
C ASP A 650 11.52 -82.40 22.01
N TRP A 651 10.30 -82.78 22.38
CA TRP A 651 9.99 -83.67 23.52
C TRP A 651 10.86 -84.93 23.60
N PHE A 652 11.23 -85.33 24.83
CA PHE A 652 12.09 -86.47 25.12
C PHE A 652 11.67 -87.23 26.39
N LEU A 653 12.22 -88.44 26.56
CA LEU A 653 12.00 -89.27 27.75
C LEU A 653 12.97 -88.80 28.87
N PRO A 654 12.47 -88.47 30.08
CA PRO A 654 13.30 -87.87 31.12
C PRO A 654 14.36 -88.85 31.64
N SER A 655 15.56 -88.35 31.86
CA SER A 655 16.62 -89.02 32.63
C SER A 655 16.18 -89.26 34.07
N ASN A 656 16.93 -90.08 34.81
CA ASN A 656 16.54 -90.51 36.14
C ASN A 656 16.42 -89.33 37.12
N ASP A 657 17.24 -88.29 36.98
CA ASP A 657 17.20 -87.13 37.88
C ASP A 657 16.14 -86.10 37.43
N GLU A 658 15.83 -85.99 36.13
CA GLU A 658 14.69 -85.18 35.63
C GLU A 658 13.36 -85.77 36.07
N LEU A 659 13.22 -87.09 35.96
CA LEU A 659 12.02 -87.79 36.43
C LEU A 659 11.85 -87.63 37.95
N ASN A 660 12.97 -87.54 38.67
CA ASN A 660 12.97 -87.27 40.10
C ASN A 660 12.60 -85.82 40.44
N ALA A 661 13.07 -84.84 39.67
CA ALA A 661 12.64 -83.46 39.82
C ALA A 661 11.12 -83.35 39.65
N MET A 662 10.58 -84.03 38.63
CA MET A 662 9.14 -84.09 38.38
C MET A 662 8.36 -84.73 39.53
N TYR A 663 8.89 -85.80 40.15
CA TYR A 663 8.30 -86.41 41.34
C TYR A 663 8.27 -85.44 42.53
N LEU A 664 9.37 -84.72 42.78
CA LEU A 664 9.47 -83.78 43.89
C LEU A 664 8.48 -82.61 43.75
N THR A 665 8.15 -82.22 42.51
CA THR A 665 7.19 -81.15 42.22
C THR A 665 5.77 -81.64 41.96
N LYS A 666 5.49 -82.94 42.03
CA LYS A 666 4.21 -83.53 41.58
C LYS A 666 2.97 -82.88 42.20
N ALA A 667 3.00 -82.54 43.48
CA ALA A 667 1.85 -81.95 44.17
C ALA A 667 1.49 -80.57 43.59
N THR A 668 2.49 -79.81 43.15
CA THR A 668 2.30 -78.53 42.46
C THR A 668 1.77 -78.74 41.06
N LEU A 669 2.30 -79.72 40.32
CA LEU A 669 1.89 -80.03 38.96
C LEU A 669 0.44 -80.54 38.89
N GLU A 670 0.06 -81.44 39.80
CA GLU A 670 -1.30 -82.01 39.88
C GLU A 670 -2.36 -80.98 40.31
N ALA A 671 -1.95 -79.84 40.87
CA ALA A 671 -2.83 -78.72 41.19
C ALA A 671 -3.11 -77.81 39.98
N VAL A 672 -2.38 -77.96 38.88
CA VAL A 672 -2.55 -77.16 37.67
C VAL A 672 -3.81 -77.58 36.92
N SER A 673 -4.70 -76.61 36.65
CA SER A 673 -5.94 -76.87 35.92
C SER A 673 -5.67 -77.45 34.54
N GLY A 674 -6.21 -78.64 34.26
CA GLY A 674 -6.02 -79.35 33.00
C GLY A 674 -4.85 -80.33 32.98
N PHE A 675 -4.08 -80.46 34.07
CA PHE A 675 -3.04 -81.46 34.22
C PHE A 675 -3.62 -82.82 34.62
N SER A 676 -3.24 -83.89 33.93
CA SER A 676 -3.61 -85.26 34.28
C SER A 676 -2.66 -85.81 35.34
N ALA A 677 -3.25 -86.24 36.46
CA ALA A 677 -2.52 -86.78 37.61
C ALA A 677 -1.51 -87.87 37.22
N PHE A 678 -0.43 -87.98 37.98
CA PHE A 678 0.59 -88.98 37.70
C PHE A 678 0.10 -90.39 38.02
N SER A 679 0.39 -91.31 37.11
CA SER A 679 0.22 -92.75 37.26
C SER A 679 1.26 -93.34 38.21
N ILE A 680 1.19 -94.65 38.47
CA ILE A 680 1.94 -95.29 39.57
C ILE A 680 3.46 -95.23 39.37
N SER A 681 3.96 -95.37 38.14
CA SER A 681 5.39 -95.57 37.87
C SER A 681 5.77 -95.25 36.43
N TYR A 682 6.95 -94.65 36.27
CA TYR A 682 7.40 -94.07 35.01
C TYR A 682 8.77 -94.57 34.59
N TRP A 683 8.92 -94.84 33.29
CA TRP A 683 10.22 -95.09 32.69
C TRP A 683 11.09 -93.84 32.68
N SER A 684 12.36 -94.01 33.01
CA SER A 684 13.41 -93.06 32.70
C SER A 684 14.14 -93.46 31.42
N SER A 685 14.73 -92.49 30.71
CA SER A 685 15.69 -92.74 29.62
C SER A 685 17.05 -93.27 30.10
N THR A 686 17.30 -93.33 31.42
CA THR A 686 18.55 -93.87 31.96
C THR A 686 18.54 -95.40 31.96
N GLU A 687 19.41 -95.99 31.14
CA GLU A 687 19.74 -97.40 31.09
C GLU A 687 20.66 -97.81 32.25
N TYR A 688 20.41 -98.99 32.84
CA TYR A 688 21.33 -99.59 33.81
C TYR A 688 22.29 -100.57 33.14
N ASN A 689 21.75 -101.49 32.33
CA ASN A 689 22.52 -102.46 31.56
C ASN A 689 21.71 -102.94 30.32
N SER A 690 22.19 -103.99 29.64
CA SER A 690 21.53 -104.53 28.45
C SER A 690 20.07 -104.95 28.66
N SER A 691 19.70 -105.40 29.87
CA SER A 691 18.38 -105.95 30.18
C SER A 691 17.53 -105.07 31.10
N SER A 692 18.07 -104.00 31.68
CA SER A 692 17.36 -103.20 32.70
C SER A 692 17.56 -101.70 32.55
N ALA A 693 16.51 -100.93 32.88
CA ALA A 693 16.50 -99.46 32.90
C ALA A 693 15.88 -98.95 34.21
N TRP A 694 16.03 -97.66 34.49
CA TRP A 694 15.53 -97.04 35.70
C TRP A 694 14.04 -96.70 35.60
N VAL A 695 13.32 -96.95 36.70
CA VAL A 695 11.91 -96.58 36.88
C VAL A 695 11.78 -95.81 38.19
N GLN A 696 10.95 -94.78 38.18
CA GLN A 696 10.53 -94.08 39.39
C GLN A 696 9.05 -94.32 39.66
N TYR A 697 8.74 -94.72 40.89
CA TYR A 697 7.36 -94.76 41.37
C TYR A 697 6.94 -93.35 41.80
N PHE A 698 5.71 -92.96 41.49
CA PHE A 698 5.15 -91.66 41.88
C PHE A 698 4.20 -91.79 43.08
N ASN A 699 3.75 -93.01 43.40
CA ASN A 699 3.02 -93.31 44.63
C ASN A 699 3.94 -93.58 45.85
N SER A 700 5.25 -93.74 45.63
CA SER A 700 6.27 -93.97 46.67
C SER A 700 7.60 -93.36 46.21
N ASP A 701 8.47 -92.87 47.10
CA ASP A 701 9.78 -92.28 46.74
C ASP A 701 10.82 -93.36 46.34
N ASN A 702 10.38 -94.37 45.59
CA ASN A 702 11.19 -95.52 45.26
C ASN A 702 11.67 -95.45 43.81
N LYS A 703 13.00 -95.48 43.63
CA LYS A 703 13.68 -95.57 42.33
C LYS A 703 14.41 -96.89 42.26
N ASN A 704 14.10 -97.70 41.26
CA ASN A 704 14.70 -99.03 41.12
C ASN A 704 14.88 -99.42 39.65
N LYS A 705 15.70 -100.45 39.42
CA LYS A 705 16.05 -100.94 38.09
C LYS A 705 15.18 -102.14 37.77
N TYR A 706 14.46 -102.08 36.65
CA TYR A 706 13.57 -103.16 36.22
C TYR A 706 13.93 -103.65 34.83
N PHE A 707 13.53 -104.88 34.53
CA PHE A 707 13.71 -105.46 33.19
C PHE A 707 13.02 -104.61 32.14
N LYS A 708 13.71 -104.37 31.02
CA LYS A 708 13.23 -103.48 29.96
C LYS A 708 11.96 -104.00 29.27
N ASN A 709 11.68 -105.29 29.41
CA ASN A 709 10.44 -105.94 28.94
C ASN A 709 9.22 -105.73 29.83
N GLN A 710 9.39 -105.14 31.01
CA GLN A 710 8.26 -104.72 31.84
C GLN A 710 7.61 -103.49 31.23
N ILE A 711 6.37 -103.21 31.61
CA ILE A 711 5.59 -102.10 31.08
C ILE A 711 5.39 -101.04 32.16
N TYR A 712 5.71 -99.78 31.86
CA TYR A 712 5.54 -98.63 32.76
C TYR A 712 5.11 -97.39 31.96
N PHE A 713 4.65 -96.33 32.65
CA PHE A 713 4.15 -95.12 32.01
C PHE A 713 5.28 -94.24 31.47
N VAL A 714 4.92 -93.31 30.58
CA VAL A 714 5.84 -92.30 30.02
C VAL A 714 5.20 -90.94 30.17
N ARG A 715 5.97 -90.00 30.75
CA ARG A 715 5.68 -88.57 30.74
C ARG A 715 6.82 -87.87 30.01
N ALA A 716 6.53 -87.33 28.84
CA ALA A 716 7.51 -86.62 28.02
C ALA A 716 7.86 -85.27 28.65
N VAL A 717 9.09 -84.83 28.43
CA VAL A 717 9.62 -83.53 28.90
C VAL A 717 10.30 -82.78 27.76
N ARG A 718 10.38 -81.45 27.86
CA ARG A 718 11.19 -80.60 26.96
C ARG A 718 11.82 -79.44 27.74
N ALA A 719 12.84 -78.82 27.17
CA ALA A 719 13.49 -77.62 27.71
C ALA A 719 12.87 -76.33 27.11
N PHE A 720 13.08 -75.18 27.76
CA PHE A 720 12.51 -73.87 27.38
C PHE A 720 13.28 -72.67 27.92
#